data_AF-A0A7C5M1P7-F1
#
_entry.id   AF-A0A7C5M1P7-F1
#
_cell.length_a   1.000
_cell.length_b   1.000
_cell.length_c   1.000
_cell.angle_alpha   90.00
_cell.angle_beta   90.00
_cell.angle_gamma   90.00
#
_symmetry.space_group_name_H-M   'P 1'
#
loop_
_entity.id
_entity.type
_entity.pdbx_description
1 polymer ?
#
loop_
_entity_poly.entity_id
_entity_poly.type
_entity_poly.pdbx_seq_one_letter_code
_entity_poly.pdbx_strand_id
1 'polypeptide(L)'
;DWSYHTPSGYLINGTTIEGSKAYEHINGTEGNLNDEGGRFPDTEDLNQNGSLDLRNDYFEYSFSLDKTSPDTAFISGGKGLDPESDYGWRLYRIPLAQPDTVVGNPQWTNIEYVRIWVDEAPRDTIIMSIAEIKLVGSEWKERGLAYSDLDTVQYDAANDTTVRVTVVNTYDNPDYDPPPGVAGEIDPITKVQQKEQSLVLKVKELPPGANGIVQKAFFQPQSYINYKKMKMYVYGKDPYGLHIGQDTTSIVLFFRFGANEHNYYEFREKVYPGWDKRNEMLIDFEELTGLKNTGTPDEYGRITKVTKDGDTLRVVGKPSLTNMRQLTVGVINYNPDLPFTGEIWLDELRLSDVKKDRGKAMRARMDLRLADIATINAEMNRVDDDFRTVNERFGKGNNQLRGSLNASIKLDKFLPQTFGLSIPLSFQYQRSEASPKYFPGSDIIVSRKTATDSLLETIKTINNRKAMSISFRKSSRSHSPLLKYTIDAVSMNYAYSESFQSNSILKEGRSFRYNGTLNYSLAFNSTFHVKPFSWLGNGPIIKSLSQMGFYPVPKRVNYKLSFNRAKDTQINRNGLVTPRYTFVINQNFSTSLQPLRSLSLDYTRSHVNDLREILDPKVVFQGEMGPLTSMRQSIRVQFNPNFSNWLRLSSSMSTNFSYNNNIQQKTLGKSASNNITYNLTMNFNPQALAQKFARRRPSARSRARRRSARRPPPVRKENAKEPSKKEKKKQEKPKRKLPNLNPLRLFLFLGNQLQPISVRYSQKISSNNYGLVGMPPLAFQIGRTFNPGPIIQQNVGSNRGSFNRGYNIDAQSGLQISRQLRLTLKYAYNNSYNRTTTTTGSISDTKWRMGNTELPIPDWKLRWSGLEKLPFLSKYAQSISLDHSRNGRLVLKWQDSRENTVSRSLTLNYRPFIGLNVRLKNGINATLQYNLARSEALNLRGGVGGTRKRTSDINASITYAKRGGLSLGLPFLGKKVIKNSVDFSMNFVMSSDVSEQKSGQTGKYVEWTRNEKWSIMPRMTYSFSSTVRGGIRFEFGRTKNKLYGETRILELGINVNIQISGS
;
A
#
# COMPACT_ATOMS: atom_id res chain seq x y z
N ASP A 1 30.56 17.81 -24.95
CA ASP A 1 29.38 18.68 -25.08
C ASP A 1 28.73 18.97 -23.74
N TRP A 2 29.25 19.97 -23.03
CA TRP A 2 28.63 20.54 -21.83
C TRP A 2 27.94 21.84 -22.27
N SER A 3 26.63 21.79 -22.50
CA SER A 3 25.84 22.99 -22.73
C SER A 3 25.49 23.62 -21.38
N TYR A 4 26.19 24.69 -21.03
CA TYR A 4 25.82 25.58 -19.93
C TYR A 4 24.40 26.13 -20.17
N HIS A 5 23.46 25.79 -19.28
CA HIS A 5 22.27 26.60 -19.09
C HIS A 5 22.65 27.77 -18.19
N THR A 6 22.76 28.96 -18.77
CA THR A 6 22.88 30.21 -18.03
C THR A 6 21.55 30.50 -17.31
N PRO A 7 21.56 30.89 -16.02
CA PRO A 7 20.38 31.37 -15.32
C PRO A 7 19.85 32.64 -15.99
N SER A 8 18.54 32.72 -16.15
CA SER A 8 17.83 33.90 -16.65
C SER A 8 18.13 35.14 -15.80
N GLY A 9 18.61 36.21 -16.45
CA GLY A 9 19.10 37.42 -15.81
C GLY A 9 18.08 38.24 -15.02
N TYR A 10 18.60 39.09 -14.14
CA TYR A 10 17.86 40.09 -13.38
C TYR A 10 17.27 41.18 -14.28
N LEU A 11 16.10 41.71 -13.88
CA LEU A 11 15.46 42.86 -14.49
C LEU A 11 15.71 44.10 -13.62
N ILE A 12 16.51 45.04 -14.10
CA ILE A 12 16.50 46.43 -13.64
C ILE A 12 16.03 47.26 -14.84
N ASN A 13 14.92 48.00 -14.69
CA ASN A 13 14.34 48.88 -15.73
C ASN A 13 14.02 48.23 -17.10
N GLY A 14 13.66 46.94 -17.14
CA GLY A 14 13.04 46.34 -18.33
C GLY A 14 13.97 45.96 -19.49
N THR A 15 15.29 46.02 -19.30
CA THR A 15 16.29 45.51 -20.25
C THR A 15 17.03 44.30 -19.67
N THR A 16 17.04 43.18 -20.41
CA THR A 16 17.80 41.98 -20.07
C THR A 16 19.25 42.18 -20.51
N ILE A 17 20.20 42.19 -19.57
CA ILE A 17 21.63 42.24 -19.89
C ILE A 17 22.21 40.86 -19.56
N GLU A 18 22.43 40.04 -20.58
CA GLU A 18 23.22 38.82 -20.44
C GLU A 18 24.69 39.19 -20.16
N GLY A 19 25.27 38.64 -19.09
CA GLY A 19 26.69 38.80 -18.75
C GLY A 19 27.04 39.88 -17.72
N SER A 20 26.08 40.40 -16.94
CA SER A 20 26.40 41.38 -15.88
C SER A 20 27.07 40.71 -14.66
N LYS A 21 28.20 41.27 -14.19
CA LYS A 21 28.92 40.90 -12.96
C LYS A 21 28.25 41.38 -11.65
N ALA A 22 27.01 41.88 -11.71
CA ALA A 22 26.37 42.56 -10.58
C ALA A 22 25.58 41.58 -9.69
N TYR A 23 26.27 40.91 -8.76
CA TYR A 23 25.64 40.08 -7.71
C TYR A 23 25.26 40.89 -6.44
N GLU A 24 25.50 42.20 -6.44
CA GLU A 24 25.37 43.08 -5.25
C GLU A 24 23.98 43.03 -4.57
N HIS A 25 22.91 42.73 -5.32
CA HIS A 25 21.53 42.70 -4.80
C HIS A 25 20.81 41.36 -4.99
N ILE A 26 21.53 40.27 -5.31
CA ILE A 26 20.91 38.96 -5.56
C ILE A 26 20.31 38.33 -4.29
N ASN A 27 20.95 38.55 -3.13
CA ASN A 27 20.54 37.99 -1.83
C ASN A 27 19.52 38.87 -1.07
N GLY A 28 18.99 39.92 -1.70
CA GLY A 28 18.00 40.80 -1.06
C GLY A 28 16.66 40.10 -0.87
N THR A 29 15.93 40.42 0.21
CA THR A 29 14.58 39.90 0.48
C THR A 29 13.47 40.72 -0.20
N GLU A 30 13.80 41.91 -0.71
CA GLU A 30 12.86 42.78 -1.41
C GLU A 30 12.86 42.46 -2.92
N GLY A 31 11.71 42.03 -3.46
CA GLY A 31 11.55 41.81 -4.90
C GLY A 31 12.11 40.49 -5.45
N ASN A 32 12.56 39.57 -4.59
CA ASN A 32 13.15 38.26 -4.92
C ASN A 32 12.16 37.16 -5.37
N LEU A 33 10.98 37.54 -5.85
CA LEU A 33 9.88 36.62 -6.20
C LEU A 33 10.26 35.51 -7.20
N ASN A 34 11.29 35.70 -8.04
CA ASN A 34 11.72 34.74 -9.06
C ASN A 34 13.13 34.17 -8.79
N ASP A 35 13.52 34.07 -7.52
CA ASP A 35 14.80 33.46 -7.15
C ASP A 35 14.85 31.96 -7.52
N GLU A 36 16.06 31.41 -7.63
CA GLU A 36 16.33 30.02 -8.03
C GLU A 36 15.66 28.99 -7.11
N GLY A 37 15.50 29.33 -5.82
CA GLY A 37 14.80 28.52 -4.82
C GLY A 37 13.28 28.41 -5.01
N GLY A 38 12.69 29.20 -5.91
CA GLY A 38 11.25 29.22 -6.19
C GLY A 38 10.51 30.39 -5.51
N ARG A 39 9.19 30.49 -5.72
CA ARG A 39 8.38 31.64 -5.24
C ARG A 39 7.88 31.45 -3.81
N PHE A 40 8.79 31.17 -2.89
CA PHE A 40 8.47 31.05 -1.48
C PHE A 40 8.58 32.42 -0.79
N PRO A 41 7.75 32.72 0.22
CA PRO A 41 8.00 33.86 1.07
C PRO A 41 9.26 33.59 1.91
N ASP A 42 10.10 34.60 2.10
CA ASP A 42 11.18 34.53 3.09
C ASP A 42 10.56 34.49 4.50
N THR A 43 10.86 33.43 5.25
CA THR A 43 10.34 33.23 6.61
C THR A 43 11.48 33.12 7.61
N GLU A 44 11.26 33.62 8.82
CA GLU A 44 12.18 33.41 9.96
C GLU A 44 12.13 31.96 10.50
N ASP A 45 11.22 31.14 9.99
CA ASP A 45 11.12 29.70 10.25
C ASP A 45 11.89 28.92 9.18
N LEU A 46 13.12 28.51 9.50
CA LEU A 46 14.02 27.82 8.56
C LEU A 46 13.72 26.32 8.41
N ASN A 47 13.17 25.66 9.45
CA ASN A 47 12.85 24.22 9.41
C ASN A 47 11.39 23.95 8.99
N GLN A 48 10.60 25.00 8.76
CA GLN A 48 9.18 24.94 8.39
C GLN A 48 8.34 24.22 9.44
N ASN A 49 8.72 24.28 10.72
CA ASN A 49 7.99 23.64 11.81
C ASN A 49 6.73 24.45 12.24
N GLY A 50 6.55 25.65 11.69
CA GLY A 50 5.43 26.55 11.94
C GLY A 50 5.63 27.45 13.17
N SER A 51 6.82 27.51 13.74
CA SER A 51 7.21 28.32 14.90
C SER A 51 8.55 29.02 14.64
N LEU A 52 8.77 30.14 15.33
CA LEU A 52 10.05 30.82 15.32
C LEU A 52 10.96 30.19 16.38
N ASP A 53 12.03 29.55 15.93
CA ASP A 53 13.01 28.94 16.82
C ASP A 53 14.03 29.98 17.29
N LEU A 54 13.81 30.53 18.49
CA LEU A 54 14.67 31.57 19.07
C LEU A 54 15.86 31.02 19.87
N ARG A 55 15.96 29.70 20.02
CA ARG A 55 17.00 29.04 20.82
C ARG A 55 18.28 28.91 20.02
N ASN A 56 19.40 29.38 20.57
CA ASN A 56 20.72 29.26 19.97
C ASN A 56 21.58 28.29 20.80
N ASP A 57 21.78 27.07 20.29
CA ASP A 57 22.78 26.12 20.79
C ASP A 57 23.72 25.77 19.63
N TYR A 58 25.00 26.11 19.70
CA TYR A 58 25.93 25.89 18.59
C TYR A 58 27.38 25.73 19.03
N PHE A 59 28.17 25.09 18.16
CA PHE A 59 29.62 25.06 18.20
C PHE A 59 30.16 26.14 17.27
N GLU A 60 31.10 26.95 17.76
CA GLU A 60 31.71 28.05 17.00
C GLU A 60 33.18 27.75 16.69
N TYR A 61 33.59 28.09 15.45
CA TYR A 61 34.95 27.98 14.95
C TYR A 61 35.30 29.28 14.25
N SER A 62 36.39 29.91 14.68
CA SER A 62 36.88 31.20 14.24
C SER A 62 38.32 31.05 13.75
N PHE A 63 38.64 31.60 12.58
CA PHE A 63 40.00 31.60 12.07
C PHE A 63 40.21 32.79 11.13
N SER A 64 41.41 33.34 11.14
CA SER A 64 41.78 34.46 10.28
C SER A 64 42.18 34.00 8.88
N LEU A 65 41.77 34.77 7.87
CA LEU A 65 42.17 34.58 6.48
C LEU A 65 43.51 35.27 6.15
N ASP A 66 44.07 36.03 7.10
CA ASP A 66 45.33 36.75 6.93
C ASP A 66 46.51 35.78 6.72
N LYS A 67 47.41 36.15 5.80
CA LYS A 67 48.60 35.36 5.45
C LYS A 67 49.60 35.32 6.61
N THR A 68 49.55 36.29 7.53
CA THR A 68 50.46 36.40 8.67
C THR A 68 49.88 35.88 9.99
N SER A 69 48.63 35.41 10.01
CA SER A 69 48.01 34.85 11.22
C SER A 69 48.59 33.47 11.59
N PRO A 70 48.70 33.14 12.90
CA PRO A 70 48.94 31.78 13.38
C PRO A 70 47.95 30.74 12.82
N ASP A 71 46.74 31.17 12.42
CA ASP A 71 45.69 30.30 11.86
C ASP A 71 46.00 29.74 10.47
N THR A 72 47.12 30.18 9.87
CA THR A 72 47.72 29.51 8.71
C THR A 72 48.04 28.04 8.97
N ALA A 73 48.08 27.61 10.25
CA ALA A 73 48.14 26.20 10.65
C ALA A 73 46.96 25.35 10.15
N PHE A 74 45.78 25.93 9.90
CA PHE A 74 44.62 25.20 9.33
C PHE A 74 44.75 24.97 7.82
N ILE A 75 45.74 25.57 7.15
CA ILE A 75 45.96 25.39 5.71
C ILE A 75 46.66 24.05 5.47
N SER A 76 45.94 23.15 4.82
CA SER A 76 46.38 21.77 4.56
C SER A 76 46.80 21.51 3.11
N GLY A 77 46.64 22.51 2.22
CA GLY A 77 46.98 22.42 0.79
C GLY A 77 46.75 23.74 0.06
N GLY A 78 47.34 23.89 -1.13
CA GLY A 78 47.21 25.10 -1.97
C GLY A 78 48.37 26.09 -1.90
N LYS A 79 49.51 25.76 -1.26
CA LYS A 79 50.75 26.54 -1.42
C LYS A 79 51.36 26.23 -2.78
N GLY A 80 51.44 27.24 -3.65
CA GLY A 80 52.22 27.14 -4.88
C GLY A 80 53.67 26.74 -4.58
N LEU A 81 54.24 25.90 -5.44
CA LEU A 81 55.65 25.51 -5.45
C LEU A 81 56.61 26.67 -5.81
N ASP A 82 56.11 27.91 -5.89
CA ASP A 82 56.88 29.09 -6.27
C ASP A 82 56.32 30.35 -5.56
N PRO A 83 57.13 31.12 -4.81
CA PRO A 83 56.69 32.34 -4.11
C PRO A 83 56.10 33.42 -5.03
N GLU A 84 56.40 33.39 -6.33
CA GLU A 84 55.87 34.35 -7.31
C GLU A 84 54.59 33.89 -8.03
N SER A 85 54.10 32.67 -7.76
CA SER A 85 52.92 32.08 -8.42
C SER A 85 51.87 31.58 -7.41
N ASP A 86 51.39 32.45 -6.51
CA ASP A 86 50.25 32.16 -5.63
C ASP A 86 48.93 32.25 -6.41
N TYR A 87 48.39 31.10 -6.88
CA TYR A 87 47.10 31.04 -7.58
C TYR A 87 45.88 31.31 -6.66
N GLY A 88 46.09 31.61 -5.37
CA GLY A 88 45.08 32.19 -4.48
C GLY A 88 44.08 31.22 -3.84
N TRP A 89 44.09 29.92 -4.18
CA TRP A 89 43.21 28.91 -3.57
C TRP A 89 43.87 28.23 -2.36
N ARG A 90 43.17 28.20 -1.22
CA ARG A 90 43.65 27.62 0.03
C ARG A 90 42.68 26.58 0.55
N LEU A 91 43.19 25.40 0.90
CA LEU A 91 42.40 24.35 1.55
C LEU A 91 42.51 24.48 3.08
N TYR A 92 41.53 25.11 3.70
CA TYR A 92 41.38 25.14 5.15
C TYR A 92 40.75 23.84 5.66
N ARG A 93 41.37 23.20 6.66
CA ARG A 93 40.84 22.03 7.40
C ARG A 93 40.63 22.40 8.86
N ILE A 94 39.36 22.52 9.25
CA ILE A 94 38.95 22.94 10.60
C ILE A 94 38.59 21.68 11.42
N PRO A 95 39.26 21.41 12.55
CA PRO A 95 38.99 20.24 13.38
C PRO A 95 37.72 20.44 14.22
N LEU A 96 36.61 19.82 13.80
CA LEU A 96 35.32 19.96 14.48
C LEU A 96 35.29 19.45 15.93
N ALA A 97 36.20 18.55 16.32
CA ALA A 97 36.24 18.04 17.69
C ALA A 97 36.66 19.10 18.74
N GLN A 98 37.25 20.22 18.31
CA GLN A 98 37.79 21.26 19.18
C GLN A 98 37.14 22.61 18.81
N PRO A 99 35.91 22.89 19.30
CA PRO A 99 35.28 24.19 19.09
C PRO A 99 35.99 25.27 19.91
N ASP A 100 36.10 26.48 19.35
CA ASP A 100 36.66 27.64 20.06
C ASP A 100 35.71 28.10 21.16
N THR A 101 34.42 28.15 20.84
CA THR A 101 33.35 28.52 21.77
C THR A 101 32.18 27.54 21.67
N VAL A 102 31.61 27.17 22.82
CA VAL A 102 30.39 26.37 22.92
C VAL A 102 29.31 27.22 23.55
N VAL A 103 28.26 27.53 22.79
CA VAL A 103 27.13 28.32 23.27
C VAL A 103 25.94 27.42 23.53
N GLY A 104 25.40 27.48 24.76
CA GLY A 104 24.25 26.67 25.17
C GLY A 104 24.60 25.22 25.46
N ASN A 105 23.78 24.26 25.00
CA ASN A 105 24.04 22.82 25.14
C ASN A 105 23.86 22.03 23.82
N PRO A 106 24.69 22.31 22.81
CA PRO A 106 24.62 21.64 21.51
C PRO A 106 25.06 20.17 21.60
N GLN A 107 24.49 19.32 20.73
CA GLN A 107 24.81 17.89 20.67
C GLN A 107 25.19 17.49 19.23
N TRP A 108 26.32 16.81 19.05
CA TRP A 108 26.79 16.33 17.74
C TRP A 108 25.81 15.38 17.04
N THR A 109 24.92 14.75 17.79
CA THR A 109 23.86 13.88 17.27
C THR A 109 22.69 14.65 16.66
N ASN A 110 22.60 15.97 16.87
CA ASN A 110 21.49 16.81 16.41
C ASN A 110 21.97 18.18 15.94
N ILE A 111 22.59 18.22 14.75
CA ILE A 111 23.00 19.46 14.06
C ILE A 111 22.09 19.67 12.85
N GLU A 112 21.39 20.81 12.82
CA GLU A 112 20.42 21.14 11.75
C GLU A 112 20.95 22.13 10.73
N TYR A 113 21.80 23.08 11.16
CA TYR A 113 22.28 24.18 10.34
C TYR A 113 23.76 24.44 10.54
N VAL A 114 24.40 24.99 9.50
CA VAL A 114 25.75 25.57 9.55
C VAL A 114 25.63 27.05 9.17
N ARG A 115 26.20 27.94 9.97
CA ARG A 115 26.25 29.38 9.71
C ARG A 115 27.70 29.80 9.49
N ILE A 116 27.95 30.53 8.41
CA ILE A 116 29.25 31.11 8.09
C ILE A 116 29.06 32.62 8.01
N TRP A 117 29.90 33.37 8.70
CA TRP A 117 29.95 34.83 8.60
C TRP A 117 31.40 35.28 8.56
N VAL A 118 31.63 36.47 8.02
CA VAL A 118 32.94 37.12 7.95
C VAL A 118 32.87 38.37 8.81
N ASP A 119 33.83 38.53 9.71
CA ASP A 119 33.96 39.72 10.56
C ASP A 119 35.29 40.43 10.29
N GLU A 120 35.44 41.68 10.74
CA GLU A 120 36.66 42.50 10.65
C GLU A 120 37.22 42.74 9.22
N ALA A 121 36.40 42.54 8.19
CA ALA A 121 36.75 42.82 6.80
C ALA A 121 36.55 44.31 6.42
N PRO A 122 37.51 44.97 5.71
CA PRO A 122 37.26 46.27 5.11
C PRO A 122 36.09 46.18 4.11
N ARG A 123 35.06 47.02 4.33
CA ARG A 123 33.73 46.93 3.69
C ARG A 123 33.71 46.98 2.17
N ASP A 124 34.78 47.47 1.53
CA ASP A 124 34.75 47.84 0.10
C ASP A 124 35.68 47.00 -0.79
N THR A 125 36.36 45.96 -0.26
CA THR A 125 37.50 45.34 -0.99
C THR A 125 37.66 43.82 -0.96
N ILE A 126 36.83 43.06 -0.23
CA ILE A 126 37.04 41.59 -0.13
C ILE A 126 36.00 40.81 -0.96
N ILE A 127 36.46 40.21 -2.06
CA ILE A 127 35.74 39.17 -2.79
C ILE A 127 36.32 37.82 -2.35
N MET A 128 35.59 37.10 -1.51
CA MET A 128 35.93 35.73 -1.12
C MET A 128 35.22 34.74 -2.06
N SER A 129 35.98 33.84 -2.67
CA SER A 129 35.42 32.72 -3.44
C SER A 129 35.64 31.43 -2.68
N ILE A 130 34.57 30.68 -2.40
CA ILE A 130 34.64 29.35 -1.80
C ILE A 130 34.36 28.35 -2.92
N ALA A 131 35.37 27.56 -3.30
CA ALA A 131 35.20 26.55 -4.34
C ALA A 131 34.33 25.39 -3.86
N GLU A 132 34.54 24.95 -2.62
CA GLU A 132 33.85 23.79 -2.07
C GLU A 132 33.86 23.80 -0.55
N ILE A 133 32.76 23.33 0.06
CA ILE A 133 32.67 23.05 1.50
C ILE A 133 32.36 21.57 1.67
N LYS A 134 33.18 20.86 2.44
CA LYS A 134 33.02 19.43 2.71
C LYS A 134 33.10 19.17 4.21
N LEU A 135 32.10 18.47 4.73
CA LEU A 135 32.20 17.82 6.03
C LEU A 135 32.90 16.47 5.83
N VAL A 136 34.17 16.38 6.24
CA VAL A 136 34.96 15.16 6.08
C VAL A 136 34.98 14.40 7.40
N GLY A 137 34.56 13.14 7.38
CA GLY A 137 34.61 12.23 8.52
C GLY A 137 35.27 10.93 8.13
N SER A 138 35.99 10.31 9.08
CA SER A 138 36.53 8.97 8.91
C SER A 138 35.47 7.92 9.26
N GLU A 139 35.30 6.91 8.40
CA GLU A 139 34.53 5.70 8.76
C GLU A 139 35.27 4.84 9.81
N TRP A 140 36.56 5.09 10.00
CA TRP A 140 37.41 4.47 11.01
C TRP A 140 37.49 5.37 12.23
N LYS A 141 37.03 4.84 13.36
CA LYS A 141 37.06 5.50 14.66
C LYS A 141 38.38 5.19 15.37
N GLU A 142 39.04 6.23 15.85
CA GLU A 142 40.19 6.13 16.74
C GLU A 142 39.72 5.56 18.10
N ARG A 143 40.36 4.47 18.55
CA ARG A 143 40.05 3.86 19.85
C ARG A 143 41.15 4.12 20.89
N GLY A 144 42.36 4.47 20.46
CA GLY A 144 43.47 4.90 21.31
C GLY A 144 44.53 3.81 21.55
N LEU A 145 45.41 4.08 22.51
CA LEU A 145 46.52 3.25 22.97
C LEU A 145 46.09 2.24 24.06
N ALA A 146 46.66 1.04 24.03
CA ALA A 146 46.77 0.17 25.20
C ALA A 146 48.24 -0.17 25.48
N TYR A 147 48.64 -0.15 26.75
CA TYR A 147 50.02 -0.36 27.20
C TYR A 147 50.49 -1.83 27.10
N SER A 148 49.59 -2.75 26.78
CA SER A 148 49.90 -4.16 26.63
C SER A 148 49.05 -4.81 25.55
N ASP A 149 49.66 -5.65 24.72
CA ASP A 149 48.96 -6.52 23.76
C ASP A 149 48.01 -7.53 24.43
N LEU A 150 48.14 -7.75 25.75
CA LEU A 150 47.21 -8.59 26.51
C LEU A 150 45.91 -7.87 26.85
N ASP A 151 45.92 -6.54 26.95
CA ASP A 151 44.74 -5.72 27.20
C ASP A 151 44.05 -5.40 25.87
N THR A 152 42.91 -6.04 25.65
CA THR A 152 42.15 -5.93 24.38
C THR A 152 40.84 -5.16 24.55
N VAL A 153 40.61 -4.58 25.73
CA VAL A 153 39.33 -3.95 26.09
C VAL A 153 39.53 -2.53 26.62
N GLN A 154 40.63 -2.23 27.32
CA GLN A 154 40.91 -0.88 27.80
C GLN A 154 41.71 -0.07 26.76
N TYR A 155 40.98 0.65 25.91
CA TYR A 155 41.56 1.67 25.03
C TYR A 155 40.98 3.03 25.43
N ASP A 156 41.84 4.01 25.73
CA ASP A 156 41.43 5.37 26.07
C ASP A 156 41.52 6.27 24.82
N ALA A 157 40.37 6.54 24.21
CA ALA A 157 40.28 7.41 23.03
C ALA A 157 40.16 8.90 23.38
N ALA A 158 39.84 9.26 24.64
CA ALA A 158 39.40 10.62 24.97
C ALA A 158 40.56 11.62 25.06
N ASN A 159 41.75 11.16 25.47
CA ASN A 159 42.93 12.00 25.68
C ASN A 159 44.16 11.56 24.86
N ASP A 160 44.03 10.57 23.98
CA ASP A 160 45.17 10.01 23.26
C ASP A 160 45.52 10.83 22.00
N THR A 161 46.80 11.16 21.84
CA THR A 161 47.39 11.82 20.66
C THR A 161 48.37 10.93 19.90
N THR A 162 48.57 9.70 20.38
CA THR A 162 49.55 8.73 19.88
C THR A 162 49.13 8.15 18.53
N VAL A 163 47.84 7.82 18.35
CA VAL A 163 47.33 7.21 17.10
C VAL A 163 46.28 8.09 16.45
N ARG A 164 46.52 8.46 15.19
CA ARG A 164 45.62 9.28 14.38
C ARG A 164 45.31 8.60 13.05
N VAL A 165 44.07 8.72 12.61
CA VAL A 165 43.64 8.26 11.28
C VAL A 165 43.61 9.42 10.32
N THR A 166 44.29 9.27 9.19
CA THR A 166 44.22 10.20 8.07
C THR A 166 44.07 9.43 6.76
N VAL A 167 43.91 10.15 5.65
CA VAL A 167 43.82 9.57 4.32
C VAL A 167 44.80 10.31 3.42
N VAL A 168 45.52 9.55 2.60
CA VAL A 168 46.37 10.09 1.52
C VAL A 168 45.78 9.67 0.18
N ASN A 169 45.83 10.54 -0.82
CA ASN A 169 45.22 10.24 -2.12
C ASN A 169 45.98 10.86 -3.30
N THR A 170 45.72 10.33 -4.49
CA THR A 170 46.37 10.67 -5.77
C THR A 170 46.14 12.10 -6.25
N TYR A 171 45.17 12.83 -5.70
CA TYR A 171 44.79 14.18 -6.14
C TYR A 171 45.31 15.28 -5.20
N ASP A 172 45.19 15.04 -3.89
CA ASP A 172 45.54 16.01 -2.84
C ASP A 172 46.98 15.85 -2.34
N ASN A 173 47.62 14.69 -2.56
CA ASN A 173 48.96 14.38 -2.06
C ASN A 173 49.91 13.98 -3.22
N PRO A 174 50.79 14.88 -3.68
CA PRO A 174 51.72 14.60 -4.78
C PRO A 174 52.71 13.46 -4.50
N ASP A 175 53.06 13.26 -3.23
CA ASP A 175 54.03 12.23 -2.79
C ASP A 175 53.41 10.83 -2.61
N TYR A 176 52.12 10.67 -2.95
CA TYR A 176 51.41 9.39 -2.83
C TYR A 176 51.46 8.59 -4.12
N ASP A 177 52.21 7.49 -4.10
CA ASP A 177 52.17 6.46 -5.14
C ASP A 177 51.26 5.30 -4.71
N PRO A 178 50.21 4.95 -5.48
CA PRO A 178 49.35 3.82 -5.20
C PRO A 178 50.10 2.48 -5.20
N PRO A 179 49.57 1.45 -4.50
CA PRO A 179 50.12 0.11 -4.56
C PRO A 179 50.17 -0.43 -6.00
N PRO A 180 51.10 -1.36 -6.31
CA PRO A 180 51.23 -1.92 -7.65
C PRO A 180 49.93 -2.53 -8.19
N GLY A 181 49.45 -2.00 -9.33
CA GLY A 181 48.24 -2.50 -10.00
C GLY A 181 46.91 -1.95 -9.46
N VAL A 182 46.96 -0.97 -8.55
CA VAL A 182 45.79 -0.28 -8.01
C VAL A 182 45.66 1.09 -8.67
N ALA A 183 44.46 1.42 -9.13
CA ALA A 183 44.15 2.72 -9.73
C ALA A 183 42.66 3.00 -9.54
N GLY A 184 42.32 4.29 -9.46
CA GLY A 184 40.93 4.72 -9.26
C GLY A 184 40.00 4.27 -10.38
N GLU A 185 38.74 3.99 -10.01
CA GLU A 185 37.71 3.51 -10.95
C GLU A 185 37.45 4.54 -12.06
N ILE A 186 37.45 4.08 -13.31
CA ILE A 186 37.07 4.92 -14.45
C ILE A 186 35.57 4.81 -14.64
N ASP A 187 34.85 5.91 -14.41
CA ASP A 187 33.41 5.97 -14.70
C ASP A 187 33.16 5.63 -16.18
N PRO A 188 32.36 4.59 -16.49
CA PRO A 188 32.17 4.14 -17.86
C PRO A 188 31.52 5.22 -18.75
N ILE A 189 30.75 6.14 -18.16
CA ILE A 189 30.01 7.21 -18.85
C ILE A 189 30.88 8.46 -19.02
N THR A 190 31.41 9.00 -17.91
CA THR A 190 32.11 10.29 -17.93
C THR A 190 33.60 10.17 -18.28
N LYS A 191 34.17 8.95 -18.23
CA LYS A 191 35.61 8.66 -18.38
C LYS A 191 36.51 9.38 -17.36
N VAL A 192 35.92 9.97 -16.32
CA VAL A 192 36.66 10.55 -15.21
C VAL A 192 37.17 9.41 -14.34
N GLN A 193 38.48 9.45 -14.04
CA GLN A 193 39.09 8.54 -13.11
C GLN A 193 38.81 9.03 -11.69
N GLN A 194 38.22 8.19 -10.85
CA GLN A 194 38.00 8.53 -9.44
C GLN A 194 39.33 8.61 -8.70
N LYS A 195 39.35 9.36 -7.58
CA LYS A 195 40.53 9.45 -6.73
C LYS A 195 40.80 8.11 -6.04
N GLU A 196 42.05 7.65 -6.14
CA GLU A 196 42.56 6.51 -5.39
C GLU A 196 43.10 6.98 -4.04
N GLN A 197 42.77 6.29 -2.95
CA GLN A 197 43.06 6.75 -1.59
C GLN A 197 43.39 5.62 -0.60
N SER A 198 44.44 5.83 0.18
CA SER A 198 44.91 4.91 1.23
C SER A 198 44.57 5.43 2.63
N LEU A 199 44.26 4.52 3.56
CA LEU A 199 44.08 4.83 4.98
C LEU A 199 45.45 4.90 5.66
N VAL A 200 45.75 6.00 6.35
CA VAL A 200 47.02 6.20 7.05
C VAL A 200 46.82 6.17 8.55
N LEU A 201 47.43 5.20 9.20
CA LEU A 201 47.62 5.17 10.65
C LEU A 201 48.89 5.94 10.98
N LYS A 202 48.74 7.17 11.44
CA LYS A 202 49.83 8.02 11.90
C LYS A 202 50.07 7.76 13.39
N VAL A 203 51.26 7.28 13.71
CA VAL A 203 51.64 6.87 15.05
C VAL A 203 52.74 7.80 15.56
N LYS A 204 52.57 8.36 16.75
CA LYS A 204 53.53 9.25 17.41
C LYS A 204 53.88 8.71 18.78
N GLU A 205 55.15 8.43 19.03
CA GLU A 205 55.69 8.01 20.34
C GLU A 205 55.01 6.76 20.94
N LEU A 206 54.70 5.74 20.14
CA LEU A 206 54.12 4.48 20.60
C LEU A 206 55.09 3.71 21.51
N PRO A 207 54.82 3.54 22.81
CA PRO A 207 55.78 2.95 23.75
C PRO A 207 56.14 1.49 23.43
N PRO A 208 57.32 1.00 23.88
CA PRO A 208 57.67 -0.42 23.89
C PRO A 208 56.55 -1.32 24.45
N GLY A 209 56.16 -2.36 23.70
CA GLY A 209 55.12 -3.33 24.09
C GLY A 209 53.67 -2.84 23.98
N ALA A 210 53.46 -1.55 23.70
CA ALA A 210 52.12 -0.96 23.57
C ALA A 210 51.56 -1.14 22.15
N ASN A 211 50.23 -1.03 22.04
CA ASN A 211 49.53 -1.10 20.77
C ASN A 211 48.52 0.03 20.59
N GLY A 212 48.33 0.47 19.35
CA GLY A 212 47.35 1.49 19.00
C GLY A 212 46.39 0.98 17.94
N ILE A 213 45.10 1.28 18.09
CA ILE A 213 44.05 0.73 17.21
C ILE A 213 43.07 1.75 16.64
N VAL A 214 42.55 1.40 15.47
CA VAL A 214 41.49 2.10 14.75
C VAL A 214 40.44 1.08 14.34
N GLN A 215 39.16 1.47 14.38
CA GLN A 215 38.06 0.53 14.23
C GLN A 215 36.97 1.04 13.31
N LYS A 216 36.55 0.19 12.37
CA LYS A 216 35.37 0.40 11.53
C LYS A 216 34.23 -0.50 12.00
N ALA A 217 33.08 0.09 12.31
CA ALA A 217 31.88 -0.63 12.71
C ALA A 217 30.83 -0.60 11.59
N PHE A 218 30.25 -1.76 11.27
CA PHE A 218 29.17 -1.89 10.30
C PHE A 218 27.81 -1.84 10.98
N PHE A 219 26.88 -1.06 10.42
CA PHE A 219 25.50 -1.02 10.90
C PHE A 219 24.76 -2.35 10.70
N GLN A 220 25.01 -3.02 9.57
CA GLN A 220 24.49 -4.35 9.27
C GLN A 220 25.62 -5.38 9.22
N PRO A 221 25.38 -6.61 9.71
CA PRO A 221 26.39 -7.65 9.66
C PRO A 221 26.69 -8.05 8.21
N GLN A 222 27.96 -8.07 7.87
CA GLN A 222 28.47 -8.54 6.58
C GLN A 222 28.79 -10.04 6.64
N SER A 223 28.70 -10.72 5.49
CA SER A 223 29.02 -12.15 5.38
C SER A 223 30.15 -12.38 4.39
N TYR A 224 31.27 -12.91 4.88
CA TYR A 224 32.48 -13.20 4.10
C TYR A 224 32.59 -14.70 3.72
N ILE A 225 31.63 -15.53 4.17
CA ILE A 225 31.66 -17.00 4.03
C ILE A 225 31.79 -17.51 2.58
N ASN A 226 31.37 -16.72 1.59
CA ASN A 226 31.35 -17.09 0.17
C ASN A 226 32.69 -16.86 -0.55
N TYR A 227 33.66 -16.25 0.12
CA TYR A 227 35.00 -15.99 -0.40
C TYR A 227 36.00 -16.91 0.30
N LYS A 228 37.17 -17.13 -0.31
CA LYS A 228 38.24 -17.95 0.29
C LYS A 228 39.31 -17.10 0.96
N LYS A 229 39.60 -15.91 0.42
CA LYS A 229 40.72 -15.10 0.89
C LYS A 229 40.33 -13.65 1.13
N MET A 230 40.99 -13.01 2.08
CA MET A 230 40.99 -11.56 2.27
C MET A 230 42.40 -11.04 1.98
N LYS A 231 42.48 -9.92 1.28
CA LYS A 231 43.74 -9.28 0.90
C LYS A 231 43.73 -7.80 1.22
N MET A 232 44.87 -7.22 1.55
CA MET A 232 45.08 -5.79 1.76
C MET A 232 46.55 -5.47 1.50
N TYR A 233 46.87 -4.28 0.99
CA TYR A 233 48.25 -3.80 0.91
C TYR A 233 48.61 -2.99 2.14
N VAL A 234 49.85 -3.11 2.58
CA VAL A 234 50.39 -2.38 3.73
C VAL A 234 51.67 -1.66 3.35
N TYR A 235 51.81 -0.40 3.77
CA TYR A 235 52.99 0.42 3.55
C TYR A 235 53.60 0.78 4.89
N GLY A 236 54.90 0.53 5.07
CA GLY A 236 55.65 0.99 6.24
C GLY A 236 56.43 2.27 5.95
N LYS A 237 56.19 3.32 6.73
CA LYS A 237 57.01 4.54 6.75
C LYS A 237 57.57 4.79 8.15
N ASP A 238 58.89 4.73 8.25
CA ASP A 238 59.62 5.11 9.45
C ASP A 238 60.54 6.29 9.10
N PRO A 239 60.19 7.52 9.52
CA PRO A 239 60.98 8.72 9.25
C PRO A 239 62.43 8.65 9.75
N TYR A 240 62.69 7.85 10.80
CA TYR A 240 64.00 7.76 11.44
C TYR A 240 64.73 6.45 11.11
N GLY A 241 64.04 5.47 10.53
CA GLY A 241 64.59 4.16 10.15
C GLY A 241 65.09 3.31 11.32
N LEU A 242 64.56 3.55 12.53
CA LEU A 242 65.00 2.90 13.77
C LEU A 242 64.23 1.61 14.09
N HIS A 243 63.02 1.47 13.56
CA HIS A 243 62.11 0.37 13.86
C HIS A 243 61.73 -0.45 12.62
N ILE A 244 61.67 0.18 11.44
CA ILE A 244 61.34 -0.47 10.16
C ILE A 244 62.56 -0.39 9.23
N GLY A 245 63.35 -1.48 9.18
CA GLY A 245 64.49 -1.64 8.27
C GLY A 245 64.18 -2.58 7.10
N GLN A 246 65.10 -2.70 6.14
CA GLN A 246 64.89 -3.55 4.95
C GLN A 246 64.83 -5.05 5.29
N ASP A 247 65.61 -5.50 6.29
CA ASP A 247 65.73 -6.91 6.68
C ASP A 247 65.09 -7.23 8.04
N THR A 248 65.12 -6.28 8.98
CA THR A 248 64.57 -6.44 10.33
C THR A 248 63.55 -5.35 10.63
N THR A 249 62.49 -5.73 11.33
CA THR A 249 61.44 -4.81 11.78
C THR A 249 60.93 -5.21 13.15
N SER A 250 60.75 -4.20 14.01
CA SER A 250 60.19 -4.35 15.35
C SER A 250 58.70 -3.96 15.39
N ILE A 251 58.13 -3.61 14.23
CA ILE A 251 56.74 -3.17 14.11
C ILE A 251 55.90 -4.28 13.48
N VAL A 252 54.78 -4.59 14.14
CA VAL A 252 53.83 -5.61 13.69
C VAL A 252 52.45 -4.96 13.51
N LEU A 253 51.88 -5.14 12.32
CA LEU A 253 50.49 -4.83 12.06
C LEU A 253 49.65 -6.01 12.54
N PHE A 254 48.50 -5.72 13.14
CA PHE A 254 47.46 -6.71 13.33
C PHE A 254 46.12 -6.25 12.80
N PHE A 255 45.40 -7.18 12.19
CA PHE A 255 44.08 -6.97 11.61
C PHE A 255 43.07 -7.90 12.28
N ARG A 256 42.10 -7.32 12.99
CA ARG A 256 41.00 -8.05 13.63
C ARG A 256 39.70 -7.87 12.87
N PHE A 257 38.92 -8.93 12.77
CA PHE A 257 37.59 -8.86 12.17
C PHE A 257 36.66 -9.84 12.90
N GLY A 258 35.48 -9.37 13.30
CA GLY A 258 34.56 -10.21 14.07
C GLY A 258 33.18 -9.61 14.30
N ALA A 259 32.41 -10.26 15.18
CA ALA A 259 31.10 -9.79 15.60
C ALA A 259 31.19 -8.75 16.73
N ASN A 260 32.20 -8.88 17.60
CA ASN A 260 32.49 -7.99 18.72
C ASN A 260 33.93 -8.22 19.23
N GLU A 261 34.34 -7.45 20.24
CA GLU A 261 35.69 -7.49 20.85
C GLU A 261 36.02 -8.83 21.53
N HIS A 262 35.04 -9.69 21.76
CA HIS A 262 35.24 -11.01 22.40
C HIS A 262 35.20 -12.17 21.39
N ASN A 263 34.72 -11.93 20.18
CA ASN A 263 34.53 -12.94 19.14
C ASN A 263 35.05 -12.39 17.82
N TYR A 264 36.36 -12.57 17.60
CA TYR A 264 37.05 -12.07 16.42
C TYR A 264 38.14 -13.04 15.94
N TYR A 265 38.48 -12.88 14.67
CA TYR A 265 39.67 -13.40 14.04
C TYR A 265 40.73 -12.32 14.03
N GLU A 266 42.00 -12.70 14.16
CA GLU A 266 43.14 -11.81 14.13
C GLU A 266 44.23 -12.38 13.23
N PHE A 267 44.82 -11.51 12.42
CA PHE A 267 46.01 -11.78 11.61
C PHE A 267 47.10 -10.79 12.01
N ARG A 268 48.36 -11.24 12.09
CA ARG A 268 49.51 -10.38 12.39
C ARG A 268 50.62 -10.61 11.40
N GLU A 269 51.21 -9.52 10.92
CA GLU A 269 52.35 -9.52 10.01
C GLU A 269 53.37 -8.45 10.41
N LYS A 270 54.62 -8.66 10.04
CA LYS A 270 55.70 -7.71 10.22
C LYS A 270 55.64 -6.65 9.12
N VAL A 271 55.86 -5.38 9.47
CA VAL A 271 55.78 -4.27 8.51
C VAL A 271 57.19 -3.90 8.01
N TYR A 272 57.37 -3.90 6.68
CA TYR A 272 58.60 -3.51 5.98
C TYR A 272 58.46 -2.13 5.31
N PRO A 273 59.56 -1.47 4.90
CA PRO A 273 59.52 -0.17 4.24
C PRO A 273 58.81 -0.23 2.89
N GLY A 274 57.92 0.73 2.62
CA GLY A 274 57.27 0.86 1.32
C GLY A 274 56.15 -0.15 1.05
N TRP A 275 55.69 -0.21 -0.20
CA TRP A 275 54.81 -1.27 -0.72
C TRP A 275 55.59 -2.56 -1.01
N ASP A 276 56.25 -3.11 0.01
CA ASP A 276 57.00 -4.38 -0.12
C ASP A 276 56.02 -5.55 -0.35
N LYS A 277 56.42 -6.55 -1.14
CA LYS A 277 55.61 -7.76 -1.37
C LYS A 277 55.35 -8.56 -0.09
N ARG A 278 56.23 -8.41 0.91
CA ARG A 278 56.08 -9.01 2.25
C ARG A 278 54.99 -8.32 3.08
N ASN A 279 54.57 -7.11 2.70
CA ASN A 279 53.48 -6.35 3.32
C ASN A 279 52.13 -6.58 2.63
N GLU A 280 51.99 -7.65 1.84
CA GLU A 280 50.72 -8.04 1.24
C GLU A 280 49.96 -8.97 2.18
N MET A 281 49.11 -8.39 3.04
CA MET A 281 48.25 -9.16 3.94
C MET A 281 47.42 -10.15 3.13
N LEU A 282 47.62 -11.45 3.37
CA LEU A 282 46.85 -12.54 2.74
C LEU A 282 46.30 -13.47 3.80
N ILE A 283 45.00 -13.38 4.05
CA ILE A 283 44.30 -14.23 5.01
C ILE A 283 43.53 -15.30 4.26
N ASP A 284 43.91 -16.56 4.41
CA ASP A 284 43.11 -17.70 3.94
C ASP A 284 42.07 -18.09 4.99
N PHE A 285 40.79 -17.91 4.65
CA PHE A 285 39.69 -18.23 5.55
C PHE A 285 39.54 -19.73 5.82
N GLU A 286 39.95 -20.60 4.89
CA GLU A 286 39.90 -22.04 5.10
C GLU A 286 40.90 -22.47 6.17
N GLU A 287 42.11 -21.93 6.14
CA GLU A 287 43.11 -22.15 7.17
C GLU A 287 42.66 -21.56 8.52
N LEU A 288 42.18 -20.32 8.52
CA LEU A 288 41.74 -19.62 9.72
C LEU A 288 40.54 -20.29 10.41
N THR A 289 39.54 -20.73 9.65
CA THR A 289 38.40 -21.47 10.21
C THR A 289 38.78 -22.88 10.64
N GLY A 290 39.76 -23.50 9.96
CA GLY A 290 40.33 -24.80 10.31
C GLY A 290 40.95 -24.83 11.72
N LEU A 291 41.54 -23.72 12.16
CA LEU A 291 42.13 -23.58 13.51
C LEU A 291 41.15 -23.91 14.63
N LYS A 292 39.85 -23.65 14.44
CA LYS A 292 38.82 -23.96 15.44
C LYS A 292 38.65 -25.46 15.72
N ASN A 293 39.01 -26.30 14.75
CA ASN A 293 38.88 -27.75 14.88
C ASN A 293 40.17 -28.40 15.39
N THR A 294 41.33 -27.84 15.05
CA THR A 294 42.65 -28.44 15.32
C THR A 294 43.39 -27.79 16.48
N GLY A 295 43.09 -26.54 16.80
CA GLY A 295 43.84 -25.75 17.76
C GLY A 295 43.37 -25.96 19.20
N THR A 296 44.33 -26.07 20.11
CA THR A 296 44.10 -26.04 21.55
C THR A 296 44.08 -24.59 22.03
N PRO A 297 43.02 -24.13 22.72
CA PRO A 297 43.00 -22.80 23.29
C PRO A 297 44.07 -22.69 24.40
N ASP A 298 44.73 -21.54 24.47
CA ASP A 298 45.60 -21.18 25.59
C ASP A 298 44.80 -20.86 26.87
N GLU A 299 45.50 -20.48 27.95
CA GLU A 299 44.90 -20.07 29.24
C GLU A 299 43.91 -18.90 29.10
N TYR A 300 44.03 -18.11 28.04
CA TYR A 300 43.18 -16.96 27.73
C TYR A 300 42.10 -17.27 26.68
N GLY A 301 41.93 -18.54 26.28
CA GLY A 301 40.91 -18.96 25.31
C GLY A 301 41.23 -18.59 23.86
N ARG A 302 42.49 -18.30 23.54
CA ARG A 302 42.98 -17.91 22.21
C ARG A 302 43.61 -19.12 21.52
N ILE A 303 43.31 -19.29 20.24
CA ILE A 303 43.93 -20.31 19.40
C ILE A 303 44.88 -19.61 18.45
N THR A 304 46.18 -19.89 18.53
CA THR A 304 47.21 -19.21 17.72
C THR A 304 47.97 -20.21 16.86
N LYS A 305 48.28 -19.84 15.62
CA LYS A 305 49.16 -20.59 14.71
C LYS A 305 50.06 -19.63 13.95
N VAL A 306 51.36 -19.96 13.87
CA VAL A 306 52.30 -19.26 13.00
C VAL A 306 52.29 -19.92 11.62
N THR A 307 52.12 -19.13 10.55
CA THR A 307 52.11 -19.61 9.16
C THR A 307 53.53 -19.94 8.71
N LYS A 308 53.67 -20.55 7.52
CA LYS A 308 54.99 -20.86 6.95
C LYS A 308 55.79 -19.60 6.60
N ASP A 309 55.10 -18.49 6.39
CA ASP A 309 55.67 -17.21 5.97
C ASP A 309 56.06 -16.33 7.18
N GLY A 310 55.81 -16.80 8.40
CA GLY A 310 56.17 -16.10 9.65
C GLY A 310 55.04 -15.24 10.24
N ASP A 311 53.88 -15.21 9.59
CA ASP A 311 52.69 -14.48 10.05
C ASP A 311 51.97 -15.25 11.16
N THR A 312 51.15 -14.56 11.95
CA THR A 312 50.41 -15.18 13.05
C THR A 312 48.91 -15.08 12.83
N LEU A 313 48.23 -16.23 12.77
CA LEU A 313 46.78 -16.35 12.76
C LEU A 313 46.28 -16.63 14.18
N ARG A 314 45.27 -15.90 14.63
CA ARG A 314 44.67 -16.06 15.95
C ARG A 314 43.14 -16.05 15.90
N VAL A 315 42.52 -16.93 16.69
CA VAL A 315 41.06 -17.02 16.87
C VAL A 315 40.74 -16.80 18.34
N VAL A 316 39.84 -15.86 18.64
CA VAL A 316 39.41 -15.55 20.02
C VAL A 316 37.90 -15.71 20.13
N GLY A 317 37.45 -16.53 21.09
CA GLY A 317 36.03 -16.84 21.31
C GLY A 317 35.43 -17.72 20.21
N LYS A 318 34.18 -17.44 19.79
CA LYS A 318 33.47 -18.16 18.73
C LYS A 318 33.04 -17.20 17.60
N PRO A 319 33.98 -16.60 16.86
CA PRO A 319 33.66 -15.70 15.74
C PRO A 319 32.94 -16.47 14.62
N SER A 320 32.28 -15.77 13.70
CA SER A 320 31.71 -16.39 12.50
C SER A 320 31.84 -15.47 11.30
N LEU A 321 32.34 -15.98 10.17
CA LEU A 321 32.42 -15.26 8.89
C LEU A 321 31.04 -14.84 8.35
N THR A 322 29.93 -15.36 8.89
CA THR A 322 28.58 -14.96 8.49
C THR A 322 28.08 -13.69 9.19
N ASN A 323 28.75 -13.23 10.25
CA ASN A 323 28.30 -12.12 11.10
C ASN A 323 29.46 -11.18 11.43
N MET A 324 29.95 -10.48 10.41
CA MET A 324 31.06 -9.54 10.50
C MET A 324 30.50 -8.13 10.77
N ARG A 325 30.78 -7.59 11.95
CA ARG A 325 30.25 -6.28 12.41
C ARG A 325 31.32 -5.24 12.64
N GLN A 326 32.56 -5.66 12.85
CA GLN A 326 33.67 -4.74 13.08
C GLN A 326 34.93 -5.23 12.42
N LEU A 327 35.71 -4.28 11.92
CA LEU A 327 37.10 -4.44 11.51
C LEU A 327 37.94 -3.54 12.41
N THR A 328 39.05 -4.05 12.92
CA THR A 328 39.99 -3.29 13.74
C THR A 328 41.37 -3.47 13.14
N VAL A 329 42.09 -2.39 12.94
CA VAL A 329 43.49 -2.44 12.56
C VAL A 329 44.30 -1.78 13.65
N GLY A 330 45.47 -2.35 13.94
CA GLY A 330 46.37 -1.76 14.90
C GLY A 330 47.82 -2.13 14.67
N VAL A 331 48.67 -1.43 15.41
CA VAL A 331 50.13 -1.51 15.29
C VAL A 331 50.68 -1.80 16.68
N ILE A 332 51.63 -2.73 16.76
CA ILE A 332 52.32 -3.12 18.00
C ILE A 332 53.81 -2.77 17.84
N ASN A 333 54.37 -2.15 18.87
CA ASN A 333 55.81 -1.93 18.96
C ASN A 333 56.47 -3.04 19.79
N TYR A 334 57.20 -3.95 19.14
CA TYR A 334 57.99 -4.99 19.81
C TYR A 334 59.44 -4.57 20.12
N ASN A 335 59.82 -3.32 19.84
CA ASN A 335 61.11 -2.80 20.27
C ASN A 335 61.14 -2.72 21.80
N PRO A 336 62.15 -3.26 22.49
CA PRO A 336 62.21 -3.29 23.95
C PRO A 336 62.44 -1.91 24.58
N ASP A 337 63.08 -0.97 23.86
CA ASP A 337 63.64 0.25 24.47
C ASP A 337 63.13 1.54 23.81
N LEU A 338 62.83 1.54 22.50
CA LEU A 338 62.54 2.75 21.74
C LEU A 338 61.05 2.92 21.39
N PRO A 339 60.45 4.09 21.62
CA PRO A 339 59.09 4.39 21.15
C PRO A 339 59.05 4.57 19.63
N PHE A 340 57.97 4.14 18.99
CA PHE A 340 57.81 4.20 17.54
C PHE A 340 57.05 5.46 17.10
N THR A 341 57.61 6.18 16.12
CA THR A 341 56.94 7.28 15.43
C THR A 341 57.02 7.04 13.93
N GLY A 342 55.89 6.88 13.26
CA GLY A 342 55.84 6.54 11.84
C GLY A 342 54.43 6.56 11.26
N GLU A 343 54.32 6.20 9.99
CA GLU A 343 53.06 6.14 9.26
C GLU A 343 52.91 4.74 8.65
N ILE A 344 51.74 4.13 8.83
CA ILE A 344 51.39 2.85 8.19
C ILE A 344 50.20 3.07 7.27
N TRP A 345 50.36 2.81 5.97
CA TRP A 345 49.29 3.01 4.99
C TRP A 345 48.65 1.68 4.65
N LEU A 346 47.33 1.67 4.50
CA LEU A 346 46.53 0.49 4.25
C LEU A 346 45.64 0.76 3.04
N ASP A 347 45.70 -0.14 2.06
CA ASP A 347 44.94 0.02 0.83
C ASP A 347 44.27 -1.27 0.36
N GLU A 348 43.20 -1.13 -0.43
CA GLU A 348 42.60 -2.22 -1.21
C GLU A 348 42.22 -3.45 -0.37
N LEU A 349 41.57 -3.21 0.78
CA LEU A 349 41.00 -4.28 1.60
C LEU A 349 39.86 -4.99 0.82
N ARG A 350 40.14 -6.18 0.32
CA ARG A 350 39.26 -6.90 -0.60
C ARG A 350 39.11 -8.38 -0.27
N LEU A 351 37.95 -8.91 -0.63
CA LEU A 351 37.68 -10.34 -0.61
C LEU A 351 37.95 -10.91 -2.01
N SER A 352 38.71 -12.01 -2.06
CA SER A 352 39.11 -12.66 -3.31
C SER A 352 38.79 -14.16 -3.29
N ASP A 353 38.89 -14.79 -4.45
CA ASP A 353 38.61 -16.21 -4.66
C ASP A 353 37.20 -16.62 -4.20
N VAL A 354 36.17 -16.18 -4.93
CA VAL A 354 34.79 -16.62 -4.71
C VAL A 354 34.70 -18.14 -4.80
N LYS A 355 33.99 -18.78 -3.86
CA LYS A 355 33.74 -20.22 -3.87
C LYS A 355 32.89 -20.62 -5.09
N LYS A 356 33.39 -21.56 -5.89
CA LYS A 356 32.77 -22.04 -7.15
C LYS A 356 32.29 -23.50 -7.03
N ASP A 357 31.63 -23.81 -5.92
CA ASP A 357 31.09 -25.14 -5.67
C ASP A 357 29.92 -25.44 -6.62
N ARG A 358 29.82 -26.69 -7.10
CA ARG A 358 28.78 -27.09 -8.06
C ARG A 358 27.54 -27.58 -7.30
N GLY A 359 26.42 -26.88 -7.44
CA GLY A 359 25.11 -27.34 -6.94
C GLY A 359 24.26 -27.99 -8.03
N LYS A 360 23.44 -28.98 -7.66
CA LYS A 360 22.44 -29.60 -8.56
C LYS A 360 21.03 -29.39 -8.01
N ALA A 361 20.06 -29.33 -8.93
CA ALA A 361 18.65 -29.38 -8.58
C ALA A 361 17.95 -30.43 -9.43
N MET A 362 17.09 -31.22 -8.79
CA MET A 362 16.30 -32.28 -9.41
C MET A 362 14.85 -32.11 -8.98
N ARG A 363 13.94 -32.15 -9.95
CA ARG A 363 12.49 -32.21 -9.72
C ARG A 363 11.94 -33.41 -10.46
N ALA A 364 11.26 -34.29 -9.74
CA ALA A 364 10.47 -35.38 -10.29
C ALA A 364 9.00 -35.14 -9.93
N ARG A 365 8.11 -35.20 -10.92
CA ARG A 365 6.66 -35.13 -10.72
C ARG A 365 6.01 -36.33 -11.40
N MET A 366 5.08 -36.96 -10.70
CA MET A 366 4.25 -38.06 -11.19
C MET A 366 2.79 -37.69 -10.98
N ASP A 367 2.02 -37.65 -12.07
CA ASP A 367 0.59 -37.39 -12.06
C ASP A 367 -0.14 -38.61 -12.64
N LEU A 368 -0.82 -39.39 -11.79
CA LEU A 368 -1.57 -40.58 -12.18
C LEU A 368 -3.08 -40.33 -12.03
N ARG A 369 -3.85 -40.56 -13.09
CA ARG A 369 -5.32 -40.51 -13.08
C ARG A 369 -5.88 -41.86 -13.49
N LEU A 370 -6.51 -42.57 -12.56
CA LEU A 370 -7.17 -43.86 -12.77
C LEU A 370 -8.65 -43.62 -13.07
N ALA A 371 -8.93 -43.26 -14.33
CA ALA A 371 -10.26 -42.90 -14.84
C ALA A 371 -11.00 -41.98 -13.86
N ASP A 372 -12.13 -42.46 -13.32
CA ASP A 372 -13.00 -41.76 -12.40
C ASP A 372 -12.77 -42.10 -10.91
N ILE A 373 -11.89 -43.07 -10.62
CA ILE A 373 -11.75 -43.71 -9.30
C ILE A 373 -10.74 -42.97 -8.44
N ALA A 374 -9.53 -42.71 -8.96
CA ALA A 374 -8.45 -42.15 -8.15
C ALA A 374 -7.53 -41.20 -8.94
N THR A 375 -7.00 -40.22 -8.23
CA THR A 375 -5.95 -39.32 -8.71
C THR A 375 -4.82 -39.28 -7.71
N ILE A 376 -3.58 -39.53 -8.15
CA ILE A 376 -2.39 -39.54 -7.31
C ILE A 376 -1.38 -38.57 -7.93
N ASN A 377 -0.97 -37.57 -7.15
CA ASN A 377 0.05 -36.60 -7.56
C ASN A 377 1.20 -36.70 -6.57
N ALA A 378 2.38 -37.08 -7.05
CA ALA A 378 3.60 -37.14 -6.26
C ALA A 378 4.63 -36.16 -6.85
N GLU A 379 5.26 -35.38 -5.99
CA GLU A 379 6.33 -34.46 -6.38
C GLU A 379 7.50 -34.60 -5.41
N MET A 380 8.70 -34.76 -5.94
CA MET A 380 9.95 -34.82 -5.19
C MET A 380 10.91 -33.78 -5.76
N ASN A 381 11.39 -32.89 -4.92
CA ASN A 381 12.35 -31.85 -5.24
C ASN A 381 13.58 -32.02 -4.37
N ARG A 382 14.75 -32.15 -4.98
CA ARG A 382 16.05 -32.10 -4.31
C ARG A 382 16.82 -30.91 -4.84
N VAL A 383 17.29 -30.04 -3.95
CA VAL A 383 18.09 -28.88 -4.29
C VAL A 383 19.30 -28.87 -3.37
N ASP A 384 20.48 -28.97 -3.94
CA ASP A 384 21.72 -28.92 -3.18
C ASP A 384 22.00 -27.48 -2.68
N ASP A 385 22.84 -27.36 -1.66
CA ASP A 385 23.20 -26.12 -0.96
C ASP A 385 23.80 -25.02 -1.83
N ASP A 386 24.58 -25.39 -2.84
CA ASP A 386 25.25 -24.45 -3.76
C ASP A 386 24.46 -24.18 -5.05
N PHE A 387 23.26 -24.75 -5.20
CA PHE A 387 22.43 -24.49 -6.37
C PHE A 387 21.87 -23.06 -6.34
N ARG A 388 21.97 -22.36 -7.47
CA ARG A 388 21.48 -20.99 -7.65
C ARG A 388 20.87 -20.80 -9.04
N THR A 389 19.91 -19.89 -9.13
CA THR A 389 19.34 -19.44 -10.42
C THR A 389 20.17 -18.30 -11.03
N VAL A 390 19.95 -17.96 -12.31
CA VAL A 390 20.74 -16.92 -13.02
C VAL A 390 20.71 -15.55 -12.32
N ASN A 391 19.64 -15.24 -11.59
CA ASN A 391 19.49 -13.97 -10.86
C ASN A 391 20.09 -13.99 -9.45
N GLU A 392 20.43 -15.16 -8.91
CA GLU A 392 20.96 -15.31 -7.55
C GLU A 392 22.49 -15.28 -7.57
N ARG A 393 23.12 -14.34 -6.84
CA ARG A 393 24.59 -14.24 -6.75
C ARG A 393 25.22 -15.43 -6.04
N PHE A 394 24.60 -15.92 -4.95
CA PHE A 394 25.11 -17.03 -4.12
C PHE A 394 24.02 -18.08 -3.86
N GLY A 395 24.43 -19.31 -3.57
CA GLY A 395 23.54 -20.39 -3.15
C GLY A 395 22.94 -20.16 -1.76
N LYS A 396 21.89 -20.91 -1.42
CA LYS A 396 21.15 -20.74 -0.14
C LYS A 396 21.80 -21.45 1.04
N GLY A 397 22.89 -22.18 0.82
CA GLY A 397 23.68 -22.81 1.88
C GLY A 397 22.98 -23.95 2.61
N ASN A 398 21.88 -24.48 2.05
CA ASN A 398 21.10 -25.57 2.63
C ASN A 398 20.78 -26.62 1.56
N ASN A 399 21.12 -27.88 1.81
CA ASN A 399 20.66 -29.01 0.98
C ASN A 399 19.22 -29.36 1.40
N GLN A 400 18.29 -29.30 0.45
CA GLN A 400 16.86 -29.39 0.68
C GLN A 400 16.26 -30.56 -0.09
N LEU A 401 15.59 -31.47 0.62
CA LEU A 401 14.78 -32.55 0.06
C LEU A 401 13.32 -32.33 0.44
N ARG A 402 12.45 -32.15 -0.56
CA ARG A 402 11.01 -31.98 -0.37
C ARG A 402 10.25 -33.04 -1.14
N GLY A 403 9.45 -33.83 -0.45
CA GLY A 403 8.49 -34.77 -1.04
C GLY A 403 7.07 -34.36 -0.70
N SER A 404 6.16 -34.47 -1.65
CA SER A 404 4.73 -34.37 -1.43
C SER A 404 3.99 -35.44 -2.21
N LEU A 405 3.01 -36.07 -1.58
CA LEU A 405 2.11 -37.06 -2.15
C LEU A 405 0.69 -36.64 -1.82
N ASN A 406 -0.13 -36.44 -2.84
CA ASN A 406 -1.54 -36.13 -2.71
C ASN A 406 -2.34 -37.19 -3.47
N ALA A 407 -3.09 -38.02 -2.76
CA ALA A 407 -3.97 -39.02 -3.32
C ALA A 407 -5.42 -38.64 -3.05
N SER A 408 -6.30 -38.84 -4.03
CA SER A 408 -7.75 -38.71 -3.85
C SER A 408 -8.43 -39.90 -4.51
N ILE A 409 -9.32 -40.57 -3.76
CA ILE A 409 -10.01 -41.79 -4.15
C ILE A 409 -11.51 -41.54 -3.96
N LYS A 410 -12.33 -41.83 -4.96
CA LYS A 410 -13.80 -41.78 -4.88
C LYS A 410 -14.33 -43.15 -4.50
N LEU A 411 -14.61 -43.35 -3.21
CA LEU A 411 -15.09 -44.64 -2.68
C LEU A 411 -16.50 -44.98 -3.17
N ASP A 412 -17.28 -43.99 -3.61
CA ASP A 412 -18.62 -44.19 -4.17
C ASP A 412 -18.64 -45.02 -5.46
N LYS A 413 -17.52 -45.08 -6.20
CA LYS A 413 -17.42 -45.87 -7.44
C LYS A 413 -17.38 -47.39 -7.20
N PHE A 414 -17.17 -47.84 -5.96
CA PHE A 414 -17.23 -49.26 -5.57
C PHE A 414 -18.62 -49.68 -5.06
N LEU A 415 -19.54 -48.72 -4.90
CA LEU A 415 -20.91 -48.98 -4.45
C LEU A 415 -21.88 -48.91 -5.64
N PRO A 416 -23.05 -49.59 -5.58
CA PRO A 416 -24.06 -49.48 -6.63
C PRO A 416 -24.48 -48.03 -6.90
N GLN A 417 -24.50 -47.65 -8.18
CA GLN A 417 -24.85 -46.28 -8.60
C GLN A 417 -26.26 -45.85 -8.16
N THR A 418 -27.16 -46.82 -7.93
CA THR A 418 -28.52 -46.60 -7.42
C THR A 418 -28.56 -45.90 -6.06
N PHE A 419 -27.53 -46.07 -5.22
CA PHE A 419 -27.45 -45.39 -3.92
C PHE A 419 -27.14 -43.89 -4.06
N GLY A 420 -26.54 -43.46 -5.18
CA GLY A 420 -26.22 -42.07 -5.47
C GLY A 420 -25.34 -41.41 -4.40
N LEU A 421 -24.44 -42.17 -3.78
CA LEU A 421 -23.51 -41.67 -2.76
C LEU A 421 -22.31 -40.97 -3.42
N SER A 422 -21.67 -40.06 -2.68
CA SER A 422 -20.43 -39.38 -3.06
C SER A 422 -19.52 -39.42 -1.85
N ILE A 423 -18.44 -40.20 -1.92
CA ILE A 423 -17.53 -40.44 -0.80
C ILE A 423 -16.08 -40.25 -1.26
N PRO A 424 -15.62 -39.01 -1.51
CA PRO A 424 -14.22 -38.77 -1.80
C PRO A 424 -13.41 -38.83 -0.50
N LEU A 425 -12.38 -39.67 -0.54
CA LEU A 425 -11.30 -39.77 0.42
C LEU A 425 -10.07 -39.08 -0.16
N SER A 426 -9.48 -38.15 0.58
CA SER A 426 -8.22 -37.51 0.20
C SER A 426 -7.16 -37.73 1.26
N PHE A 427 -5.95 -38.07 0.82
CA PHE A 427 -4.77 -38.29 1.62
C PHE A 427 -3.65 -37.37 1.13
N GLN A 428 -2.99 -36.69 2.06
CA GLN A 428 -1.89 -35.79 1.80
C GLN A 428 -0.73 -36.13 2.73
N TYR A 429 0.45 -36.29 2.16
CA TYR A 429 1.70 -36.48 2.88
C TYR A 429 2.73 -35.50 2.33
N GLN A 430 3.36 -34.72 3.19
CA GLN A 430 4.40 -33.77 2.81
C GLN A 430 5.55 -33.86 3.79
N ARG A 431 6.77 -34.04 3.29
CA ARG A 431 8.00 -34.06 4.08
C ARG A 431 9.01 -33.12 3.45
N SER A 432 9.60 -32.25 4.26
CA SER A 432 10.66 -31.34 3.87
C SER A 432 11.79 -31.48 4.86
N GLU A 433 12.99 -31.73 4.34
CA GLU A 433 14.22 -31.80 5.10
C GLU A 433 15.18 -30.77 4.54
N ALA A 434 15.80 -29.99 5.42
CA ALA A 434 16.85 -29.05 5.06
C ALA A 434 18.04 -29.27 5.99
N SER A 435 19.17 -29.70 5.43
CA SER A 435 20.44 -29.81 6.14
C SER A 435 21.32 -28.61 5.78
N PRO A 436 21.75 -27.79 6.76
CA PRO A 436 22.60 -26.64 6.48
C PRO A 436 24.04 -27.08 6.14
N LYS A 437 24.69 -26.34 5.23
CA LYS A 437 26.11 -26.53 4.84
C LYS A 437 27.06 -26.17 5.98
N TYR A 438 26.70 -25.16 6.77
CA TYR A 438 27.45 -24.68 7.93
C TYR A 438 26.65 -24.89 9.21
N PHE A 439 27.35 -25.06 10.34
CA PHE A 439 26.68 -25.11 11.64
C PHE A 439 25.92 -23.80 11.91
N PRO A 440 24.68 -23.84 12.43
CA PRO A 440 23.91 -22.63 12.69
C PRO A 440 24.68 -21.64 13.60
N GLY A 441 24.95 -20.44 13.09
CA GLY A 441 25.70 -19.41 13.82
C GLY A 441 27.23 -19.57 13.80
N SER A 442 27.75 -20.49 12.99
CA SER A 442 29.18 -20.77 12.82
C SER A 442 29.54 -20.86 11.33
N ASP A 443 30.84 -20.84 11.04
CA ASP A 443 31.45 -20.97 9.72
C ASP A 443 32.09 -22.35 9.48
N ILE A 444 31.95 -23.26 10.44
CA ILE A 444 32.41 -24.65 10.32
C ILE A 444 31.47 -25.42 9.39
N ILE A 445 32.04 -26.06 8.36
CA ILE A 445 31.31 -26.91 7.43
C ILE A 445 30.82 -28.16 8.16
N VAL A 446 29.56 -28.49 7.93
CA VAL A 446 28.90 -29.70 8.44
C VAL A 446 29.39 -30.89 7.61
N SER A 447 30.22 -31.73 8.24
CA SER A 447 30.74 -32.95 7.62
C SER A 447 30.74 -34.08 8.65
N ARG A 448 30.86 -35.33 8.18
CA ARG A 448 31.01 -36.49 9.10
C ARG A 448 32.27 -36.43 9.96
N LYS A 449 33.26 -35.59 9.62
CA LYS A 449 34.48 -35.38 10.41
C LYS A 449 34.30 -34.35 11.53
N THR A 450 33.37 -33.40 11.36
CA THR A 450 33.17 -32.24 12.25
C THR A 450 31.95 -32.40 13.16
N ALA A 451 31.07 -33.37 12.89
CA ALA A 451 29.82 -33.59 13.62
C ALA A 451 29.59 -35.08 13.90
N THR A 452 29.32 -35.45 15.16
CA THR A 452 28.74 -36.75 15.52
C THR A 452 27.36 -36.90 14.87
N ASP A 453 26.94 -38.12 14.54
CA ASP A 453 25.63 -38.39 13.94
C ASP A 453 24.46 -37.77 14.74
N SER A 454 24.56 -37.77 16.06
CA SER A 454 23.59 -37.11 16.96
C SER A 454 23.50 -35.60 16.73
N LEU A 455 24.62 -34.91 16.48
CA LEU A 455 24.66 -33.48 16.19
C LEU A 455 24.16 -33.16 14.77
N LEU A 456 24.38 -34.05 13.81
CA LEU A 456 23.86 -33.90 12.46
C LEU A 456 22.32 -33.95 12.43
N GLU A 457 21.71 -34.76 13.29
CA GLU A 457 20.26 -34.80 13.42
C GLU A 457 19.71 -33.54 14.12
N THR A 458 20.46 -32.94 15.05
CA THR A 458 19.99 -31.76 15.79
C THR A 458 19.92 -30.48 14.96
N ILE A 459 20.82 -30.32 13.98
CA ILE A 459 20.90 -29.12 13.13
C ILE A 459 19.97 -29.18 11.91
N LYS A 460 19.48 -30.37 11.54
CA LYS A 460 18.54 -30.54 10.42
C LYS A 460 17.20 -29.88 10.74
N THR A 461 16.64 -29.19 9.75
CA THR A 461 15.25 -28.71 9.81
C THR A 461 14.36 -29.73 9.12
N ILE A 462 13.48 -30.36 9.88
CA ILE A 462 12.54 -31.38 9.40
C ILE A 462 11.12 -30.86 9.60
N ASN A 463 10.33 -30.86 8.53
CA ASN A 463 8.91 -30.56 8.56
C ASN A 463 8.17 -31.73 7.90
N ASN A 464 7.22 -32.33 8.62
CA ASN A 464 6.43 -33.46 8.14
C ASN A 464 4.96 -33.16 8.41
N ARG A 465 4.10 -33.37 7.42
CA ARG A 465 2.66 -33.14 7.51
C ARG A 465 1.91 -34.29 6.87
N LYS A 466 0.98 -34.86 7.61
CA LYS A 466 0.05 -35.89 7.16
C LYS A 466 -1.36 -35.35 7.31
N ALA A 467 -2.20 -35.52 6.30
CA ALA A 467 -3.60 -35.16 6.40
C ALA A 467 -4.46 -36.17 5.66
N MET A 468 -5.61 -36.49 6.24
CA MET A 468 -6.62 -37.35 5.66
C MET A 468 -7.97 -36.64 5.82
N SER A 469 -8.77 -36.61 4.76
CA SER A 469 -10.15 -36.15 4.88
C SER A 469 -11.09 -37.03 4.09
N ILE A 470 -12.22 -37.34 4.70
CA ILE A 470 -13.30 -38.09 4.12
C ILE A 470 -14.56 -37.25 4.19
N SER A 471 -15.31 -37.21 3.10
CA SER A 471 -16.63 -36.60 3.09
C SER A 471 -17.67 -37.60 2.63
N PHE A 472 -18.89 -37.43 3.12
CA PHE A 472 -20.04 -38.24 2.78
C PHE A 472 -21.18 -37.30 2.38
N ARG A 473 -21.75 -37.55 1.21
CA ARG A 473 -22.96 -36.87 0.74
C ARG A 473 -23.78 -37.82 -0.11
N LYS A 474 -25.09 -37.80 0.06
CA LYS A 474 -26.01 -38.43 -0.88
C LYS A 474 -26.48 -37.41 -1.93
N SER A 475 -26.32 -37.76 -3.19
CA SER A 475 -26.62 -36.88 -4.34
C SER A 475 -27.96 -37.19 -5.01
N SER A 476 -28.44 -38.43 -4.90
CA SER A 476 -29.76 -38.85 -5.39
C SER A 476 -30.86 -38.56 -4.37
N ARG A 477 -32.05 -38.17 -4.87
CA ARG A 477 -33.25 -38.04 -4.02
C ARG A 477 -33.97 -39.39 -3.94
N SER A 478 -34.23 -39.87 -2.74
CA SER A 478 -35.01 -41.07 -2.49
C SER A 478 -36.51 -40.79 -2.60
N HIS A 479 -37.25 -41.79 -3.08
CA HIS A 479 -38.71 -41.75 -3.19
C HIS A 479 -39.40 -41.99 -1.83
N SER A 480 -38.78 -42.73 -0.91
CA SER A 480 -39.34 -42.94 0.43
C SER A 480 -39.26 -41.66 1.28
N PRO A 481 -40.36 -41.23 1.93
CA PRO A 481 -40.37 -40.04 2.79
C PRO A 481 -39.34 -40.12 3.92
N LEU A 482 -39.13 -41.31 4.49
CA LEU A 482 -38.17 -41.55 5.55
C LEU A 482 -36.75 -41.17 5.12
N LEU A 483 -36.25 -41.72 4.00
CA LEU A 483 -34.89 -41.45 3.52
C LEU A 483 -34.70 -39.99 3.07
N LYS A 484 -35.75 -39.41 2.46
CA LYS A 484 -35.76 -38.01 2.02
C LYS A 484 -35.58 -37.02 3.17
N TYR A 485 -36.22 -37.26 4.31
CA TYR A 485 -36.13 -36.36 5.46
C TYR A 485 -34.95 -36.68 6.38
N THR A 486 -34.42 -37.91 6.36
CA THR A 486 -33.32 -38.33 7.25
C THR A 486 -31.96 -38.26 6.56
N ILE A 487 -31.70 -39.10 5.56
CA ILE A 487 -30.36 -39.33 4.99
C ILE A 487 -30.05 -38.37 3.84
N ASP A 488 -31.01 -38.07 2.95
CA ASP A 488 -30.78 -37.24 1.76
C ASP A 488 -30.36 -35.80 2.11
N ALA A 489 -30.74 -35.35 3.30
CA ALA A 489 -30.48 -34.02 3.81
C ALA A 489 -29.11 -33.90 4.51
N VAL A 490 -28.43 -35.03 4.78
CA VAL A 490 -27.20 -35.08 5.57
C VAL A 490 -25.97 -35.03 4.66
N SER A 491 -25.02 -34.20 5.06
CA SER A 491 -23.67 -34.14 4.52
C SER A 491 -22.68 -34.13 5.68
N MET A 492 -21.65 -34.95 5.60
CA MET A 492 -20.65 -35.10 6.65
C MET A 492 -19.26 -34.92 6.06
N ASN A 493 -18.37 -34.29 6.81
CA ASN A 493 -16.96 -34.17 6.47
C ASN A 493 -16.13 -34.37 7.73
N TYR A 494 -15.09 -35.18 7.64
CA TYR A 494 -14.15 -35.43 8.72
C TYR A 494 -12.73 -35.31 8.17
N ALA A 495 -11.90 -34.54 8.85
CA ALA A 495 -10.52 -34.30 8.46
C ALA A 495 -9.61 -34.44 9.67
N TYR A 496 -8.56 -35.24 9.50
CA TYR A 496 -7.47 -35.42 10.44
C TYR A 496 -6.19 -34.85 9.83
N SER A 497 -5.40 -34.13 10.62
CA SER A 497 -4.06 -33.75 10.21
C SER A 497 -3.08 -33.78 11.36
N GLU A 498 -1.91 -34.33 11.10
CA GLU A 498 -0.74 -34.33 11.95
C GLU A 498 0.34 -33.47 11.29
N SER A 499 0.99 -32.61 12.06
CA SER A 499 2.22 -31.97 11.63
C SER A 499 3.30 -32.10 12.70
N PHE A 500 4.52 -32.34 12.25
CA PHE A 500 5.72 -32.49 13.04
C PHE A 500 6.77 -31.53 12.49
N GLN A 501 7.44 -30.81 13.37
CA GLN A 501 8.55 -29.92 13.04
C GLN A 501 9.70 -30.13 14.02
N SER A 502 10.94 -30.02 13.53
CA SER A 502 12.17 -30.05 14.33
C SER A 502 13.22 -29.17 13.65
N ASN A 503 14.01 -28.43 14.42
CA ASN A 503 15.12 -27.60 13.94
C ASN A 503 16.20 -27.43 15.03
N SER A 504 17.17 -26.54 14.84
CA SER A 504 18.28 -26.31 15.79
C SER A 504 17.85 -25.76 17.15
N ILE A 505 16.65 -25.18 17.28
CA ILE A 505 16.12 -24.61 18.53
C ILE A 505 15.04 -25.53 19.12
N LEU A 506 14.16 -26.03 18.27
CA LEU A 506 12.99 -26.84 18.63
C LEU A 506 13.32 -28.33 18.42
N LYS A 507 13.33 -29.11 19.51
CA LYS A 507 13.53 -30.57 19.44
C LYS A 507 12.36 -31.21 18.72
N GLU A 508 11.16 -30.84 19.12
CA GLU A 508 9.92 -31.39 18.59
C GLU A 508 8.79 -30.38 18.70
N GLY A 509 8.09 -30.13 17.59
CA GLY A 509 6.79 -29.48 17.58
C GLY A 509 5.78 -30.40 16.91
N ARG A 510 4.80 -30.91 17.66
CA ARG A 510 3.72 -31.74 17.13
C ARG A 510 2.41 -30.98 17.20
N SER A 511 1.62 -31.02 16.13
CA SER A 511 0.26 -30.48 16.08
C SER A 511 -0.67 -31.53 15.50
N PHE A 512 -1.63 -31.95 16.30
CA PHE A 512 -2.72 -32.84 15.89
C PHE A 512 -3.99 -32.03 15.76
N ARG A 513 -4.69 -32.14 14.62
CA ARG A 513 -5.97 -31.47 14.39
C ARG A 513 -7.01 -32.47 13.91
N TYR A 514 -8.19 -32.38 14.50
CA TYR A 514 -9.38 -33.15 14.15
C TYR A 514 -10.51 -32.17 13.87
N ASN A 515 -11.00 -32.15 12.65
CA ASN A 515 -12.09 -31.30 12.23
C ASN A 515 -13.23 -32.17 11.73
N GLY A 516 -14.42 -31.98 12.29
CA GLY A 516 -15.63 -32.62 11.77
C GLY A 516 -16.70 -31.59 11.48
N THR A 517 -17.54 -31.88 10.50
CA THR A 517 -18.70 -31.07 10.14
C THR A 517 -19.82 -31.99 9.72
N LEU A 518 -20.96 -31.89 10.39
CA LEU A 518 -22.23 -32.49 10.02
C LEU A 518 -23.18 -31.36 9.61
N ASN A 519 -23.76 -31.46 8.43
CA ASN A 519 -24.68 -30.47 7.91
C ASN A 519 -25.95 -31.17 7.43
N TYR A 520 -27.07 -30.83 8.07
CA TYR A 520 -28.41 -31.28 7.77
C TYR A 520 -29.18 -30.14 7.11
N SER A 521 -29.54 -30.29 5.84
CA SER A 521 -30.23 -29.26 5.06
C SER A 521 -31.49 -29.82 4.42
N LEU A 522 -32.64 -29.42 4.97
CA LEU A 522 -33.95 -29.77 4.43
C LEU A 522 -34.57 -28.59 3.70
N ALA A 523 -35.10 -28.86 2.52
CA ALA A 523 -35.95 -27.94 1.77
C ALA A 523 -37.37 -28.52 1.72
N PHE A 524 -38.35 -27.74 2.19
CA PHE A 524 -39.75 -28.12 2.10
C PHE A 524 -40.37 -27.49 0.85
N ASN A 525 -41.21 -28.27 0.16
CA ASN A 525 -42.03 -27.75 -0.93
C ASN A 525 -43.26 -27.07 -0.30
N SER A 526 -43.35 -25.74 -0.38
CA SER A 526 -44.43 -24.95 0.25
C SER A 526 -45.73 -24.95 -0.58
N THR A 527 -46.29 -26.12 -0.85
CA THR A 527 -47.55 -26.26 -1.62
C THR A 527 -48.80 -26.01 -0.76
N PHE A 528 -48.73 -26.32 0.53
CA PHE A 528 -49.81 -26.10 1.49
C PHE A 528 -49.99 -24.61 1.80
N HIS A 529 -51.19 -24.08 1.56
CA HIS A 529 -51.53 -22.68 1.85
C HIS A 529 -53.00 -22.56 2.28
N VAL A 530 -53.27 -21.63 3.20
CA VAL A 530 -54.63 -21.26 3.64
C VAL A 530 -54.90 -19.81 3.21
N LYS A 531 -56.15 -19.46 2.87
CA LYS A 531 -56.54 -18.07 2.53
C LYS A 531 -57.34 -17.46 3.68
N PRO A 532 -56.70 -16.87 4.70
CA PRO A 532 -57.39 -16.39 5.91
C PRO A 532 -58.36 -15.22 5.67
N PHE A 533 -58.23 -14.52 4.53
CA PHE A 533 -59.00 -13.31 4.20
C PHE A 533 -60.01 -13.53 3.07
N SER A 534 -60.42 -14.78 2.80
CA SER A 534 -61.37 -15.09 1.72
C SER A 534 -62.75 -14.44 1.89
N TRP A 535 -63.11 -14.02 3.11
CA TRP A 535 -64.37 -13.34 3.45
C TRP A 535 -64.40 -11.86 3.03
N LEU A 536 -63.25 -11.24 2.76
CA LEU A 536 -63.15 -9.86 2.29
C LEU A 536 -63.51 -9.80 0.78
N GLY A 537 -64.64 -9.19 0.43
CA GLY A 537 -65.22 -9.21 -0.92
C GLY A 537 -64.38 -8.61 -2.06
N ASN A 538 -64.98 -8.53 -3.26
CA ASN A 538 -64.30 -8.21 -4.53
C ASN A 538 -64.05 -6.71 -4.82
N GLY A 539 -63.87 -5.87 -3.80
CA GLY A 539 -63.56 -4.44 -3.98
C GLY A 539 -62.21 -4.20 -4.70
N PRO A 540 -62.05 -3.11 -5.47
CA PRO A 540 -60.86 -2.83 -6.30
C PRO A 540 -59.54 -2.62 -5.53
N ILE A 541 -59.61 -2.46 -4.21
CA ILE A 541 -58.46 -2.39 -3.27
C ILE A 541 -58.34 -3.68 -2.45
N ILE A 542 -59.46 -4.37 -2.20
CA ILE A 542 -59.58 -5.49 -1.27
C ILE A 542 -59.29 -6.85 -1.93
N LYS A 543 -59.42 -6.95 -3.27
CA LYS A 543 -59.12 -8.17 -4.05
C LYS A 543 -57.69 -8.72 -3.85
N SER A 544 -56.71 -7.85 -3.59
CA SER A 544 -55.33 -8.30 -3.32
C SER A 544 -55.16 -8.91 -1.93
N LEU A 545 -56.00 -8.51 -0.96
CA LEU A 545 -56.00 -9.06 0.39
C LEU A 545 -56.75 -10.39 0.44
N SER A 546 -57.86 -10.52 -0.30
CA SER A 546 -58.67 -11.75 -0.32
C SER A 546 -58.00 -12.93 -1.02
N GLN A 547 -57.08 -12.67 -1.96
CA GLN A 547 -56.29 -13.68 -2.65
C GLN A 547 -54.97 -14.03 -1.94
N MET A 548 -54.72 -13.48 -0.74
CA MET A 548 -53.46 -13.67 -0.03
C MET A 548 -53.38 -15.08 0.57
N GLY A 549 -52.41 -15.87 0.12
CA GLY A 549 -52.11 -17.19 0.67
C GLY A 549 -51.15 -17.11 1.86
N PHE A 550 -51.52 -17.78 2.95
CA PHE A 550 -50.71 -17.99 4.14
C PHE A 550 -50.01 -19.36 4.08
N TYR A 551 -48.68 -19.37 4.16
CA TYR A 551 -47.82 -20.55 4.04
C TYR A 551 -47.08 -20.80 5.37
N PRO A 552 -47.62 -21.63 6.28
CA PRO A 552 -47.03 -21.81 7.62
C PRO A 552 -45.73 -22.63 7.63
N VAL A 553 -45.44 -23.38 6.57
CA VAL A 553 -44.31 -24.30 6.50
C VAL A 553 -43.01 -23.55 6.14
N PRO A 554 -41.89 -23.77 6.84
CA PRO A 554 -40.59 -23.19 6.47
C PRO A 554 -40.13 -23.69 5.12
N LYS A 555 -39.47 -22.83 4.34
CA LYS A 555 -38.90 -23.22 3.04
C LYS A 555 -37.66 -24.07 3.19
N ARG A 556 -36.82 -23.73 4.16
CA ARG A 556 -35.54 -24.40 4.42
C ARG A 556 -35.24 -24.41 5.90
N VAL A 557 -34.73 -25.53 6.37
CA VAL A 557 -34.16 -25.70 7.71
C VAL A 557 -32.77 -26.28 7.52
N ASN A 558 -31.75 -25.56 7.97
CA ASN A 558 -30.38 -26.05 7.97
C ASN A 558 -29.84 -26.07 9.40
N TYR A 559 -29.21 -27.18 9.76
CA TYR A 559 -28.49 -27.34 11.01
C TYR A 559 -27.09 -27.84 10.70
N LYS A 560 -26.07 -27.06 11.09
CA LYS A 560 -24.66 -27.40 10.89
C LYS A 560 -23.98 -27.52 12.24
N LEU A 561 -23.49 -28.71 12.56
CA LEU A 561 -22.64 -28.99 13.70
C LEU A 561 -21.20 -29.12 13.21
N SER A 562 -20.26 -28.45 13.84
CA SER A 562 -18.84 -28.59 13.53
C SER A 562 -18.03 -28.67 14.81
N PHE A 563 -17.02 -29.52 14.83
CA PHE A 563 -16.08 -29.62 15.92
C PHE A 563 -14.67 -29.42 15.39
N ASN A 564 -13.85 -28.72 16.17
CA ASN A 564 -12.45 -28.49 15.89
C ASN A 564 -11.67 -28.77 17.17
N ARG A 565 -10.85 -29.82 17.15
CA ARG A 565 -9.97 -30.21 18.24
C ARG A 565 -8.54 -30.12 17.75
N ALA A 566 -7.72 -29.30 18.40
CA ALA A 566 -6.29 -29.21 18.11
C ALA A 566 -5.46 -29.35 19.39
N LYS A 567 -4.40 -30.16 19.31
CA LYS A 567 -3.41 -30.36 20.36
C LYS A 567 -2.04 -30.04 19.78
N ASP A 568 -1.47 -28.92 20.20
CA ASP A 568 -0.13 -28.49 19.85
C ASP A 568 0.80 -28.75 21.03
N THR A 569 1.94 -29.37 20.80
CA THR A 569 2.99 -29.58 21.80
C THR A 569 4.30 -29.10 21.21
N GLN A 570 4.95 -28.14 21.86
CA GLN A 570 6.29 -27.68 21.50
C GLN A 570 7.26 -28.05 22.61
N ILE A 571 8.36 -28.69 22.24
CA ILE A 571 9.46 -29.09 23.12
C ILE A 571 10.72 -28.43 22.55
N ASN A 572 11.21 -27.41 23.26
CA ASN A 572 12.49 -26.80 22.94
C ASN A 572 13.63 -27.75 23.28
N ARG A 573 14.80 -27.58 22.63
CA ARG A 573 15.96 -28.44 22.93
C ARG A 573 16.48 -28.30 24.36
N ASN A 574 16.18 -27.20 25.04
CA ASN A 574 16.44 -27.01 26.46
C ASN A 574 15.43 -27.73 27.39
N GLY A 575 14.51 -28.52 26.84
CA GLY A 575 13.53 -29.29 27.61
C GLY A 575 12.25 -28.55 27.98
N LEU A 576 12.12 -27.26 27.66
CA LEU A 576 10.89 -26.51 27.94
C LEU A 576 9.73 -27.04 27.07
N VAL A 577 8.67 -27.51 27.73
CA VAL A 577 7.46 -28.02 27.07
C VAL A 577 6.35 -26.98 27.16
N THR A 578 5.80 -26.58 26.02
CA THR A 578 4.63 -25.68 25.93
C THR A 578 3.48 -26.42 25.23
N PRO A 579 2.57 -27.04 25.99
CA PRO A 579 1.38 -27.66 25.42
C PRO A 579 0.26 -26.63 25.26
N ARG A 580 -0.46 -26.71 24.15
CA ARG A 580 -1.69 -25.95 23.88
C ARG A 580 -2.77 -26.89 23.40
N TYR A 581 -3.88 -26.91 24.12
CA TYR A 581 -5.06 -27.69 23.75
C TYR A 581 -6.23 -26.78 23.43
N THR A 582 -6.92 -27.06 22.34
CA THR A 582 -8.14 -26.37 21.94
C THR A 582 -9.17 -27.42 21.52
N PHE A 583 -10.40 -27.26 21.99
CA PHE A 583 -11.52 -28.08 21.55
C PHE A 583 -12.77 -27.20 21.53
N VAL A 584 -13.31 -26.98 20.34
CA VAL A 584 -14.42 -26.05 20.13
C VAL A 584 -15.49 -26.74 19.30
N ILE A 585 -16.74 -26.59 19.72
CA ILE A 585 -17.92 -27.01 18.96
C ILE A 585 -18.67 -25.76 18.51
N ASN A 586 -19.00 -25.72 17.23
CA ASN A 586 -19.83 -24.68 16.63
C ASN A 586 -21.10 -25.30 16.05
N GLN A 587 -22.25 -24.87 16.58
CA GLN A 587 -23.58 -25.26 16.13
C GLN A 587 -24.20 -24.07 15.41
N ASN A 588 -24.72 -24.25 14.21
CA ASN A 588 -25.36 -23.20 13.43
C ASN A 588 -26.72 -23.68 12.92
N PHE A 589 -27.78 -23.10 13.46
CA PHE A 589 -29.14 -23.31 13.02
C PHE A 589 -29.59 -22.15 12.14
N SER A 590 -30.25 -22.45 11.03
CA SER A 590 -30.87 -21.44 10.17
C SER A 590 -32.19 -21.94 9.62
N THR A 591 -33.19 -21.07 9.60
CA THR A 591 -34.49 -21.36 9.00
C THR A 591 -34.99 -20.15 8.24
N SER A 592 -35.67 -20.41 7.12
CA SER A 592 -36.30 -19.39 6.29
C SER A 592 -37.78 -19.71 6.17
N LEU A 593 -38.60 -18.81 6.70
CA LEU A 593 -40.06 -18.88 6.69
C LEU A 593 -40.59 -17.83 5.70
N GLN A 594 -41.60 -18.17 4.90
CA GLN A 594 -42.31 -17.19 4.07
C GLN A 594 -43.82 -17.28 4.34
N PRO A 595 -44.31 -16.79 5.49
CA PRO A 595 -45.72 -16.88 5.86
C PRO A 595 -46.66 -16.27 4.82
N LEU A 596 -46.23 -15.21 4.13
CA LEU A 596 -46.98 -14.58 3.05
C LEU A 596 -46.03 -14.38 1.86
N ARG A 597 -46.54 -14.36 0.63
CA ARG A 597 -45.69 -14.04 -0.55
C ARG A 597 -44.96 -12.69 -0.40
N SER A 598 -45.54 -11.77 0.36
CA SER A 598 -44.99 -10.46 0.71
C SER A 598 -44.16 -10.42 2.00
N LEU A 599 -44.12 -11.48 2.82
CA LEU A 599 -43.43 -11.50 4.11
C LEU A 599 -42.45 -12.68 4.18
N SER A 600 -41.15 -12.40 4.25
CA SER A 600 -40.12 -13.40 4.55
C SER A 600 -39.48 -13.14 5.91
N LEU A 601 -39.21 -14.22 6.63
CA LEU A 601 -38.58 -14.23 7.93
C LEU A 601 -37.41 -15.22 7.87
N ASP A 602 -36.19 -14.71 7.97
CA ASP A 602 -34.98 -15.52 8.07
C ASP A 602 -34.46 -15.43 9.51
N TYR A 603 -34.20 -16.60 10.10
CA TYR A 603 -33.62 -16.72 11.44
C TYR A 603 -32.35 -17.54 11.35
N THR A 604 -31.26 -17.04 11.94
CA THR A 604 -30.00 -17.76 12.06
C THR A 604 -29.47 -17.61 13.49
N ARG A 605 -28.94 -18.70 14.04
CA ARG A 605 -28.36 -18.75 15.38
C ARG A 605 -27.15 -19.66 15.38
N SER A 606 -26.02 -19.13 15.79
CA SER A 606 -24.76 -19.85 15.93
C SER A 606 -24.30 -19.82 17.38
N HIS A 607 -23.90 -20.99 17.89
CA HIS A 607 -23.35 -21.22 19.21
C HIS A 607 -21.93 -21.73 19.04
N VAL A 608 -21.00 -21.17 19.81
CA VAL A 608 -19.65 -21.66 19.93
C VAL A 608 -19.45 -22.01 21.40
N ASN A 609 -19.16 -23.27 21.65
CA ASN A 609 -18.86 -23.77 22.98
C ASN A 609 -17.42 -24.26 23.02
N ASP A 610 -16.79 -24.08 24.16
CA ASP A 610 -15.41 -24.48 24.40
C ASP A 610 -15.39 -25.68 25.34
N LEU A 611 -14.76 -26.76 24.88
CA LEU A 611 -14.69 -28.05 25.56
C LEU A 611 -13.25 -28.40 25.95
N ARG A 612 -12.37 -27.40 26.12
CA ARG A 612 -10.97 -27.61 26.51
C ARG A 612 -10.80 -28.41 27.80
N GLU A 613 -11.76 -28.33 28.72
CA GLU A 613 -11.75 -29.03 30.02
C GLU A 613 -12.28 -30.48 29.94
N ILE A 614 -12.94 -30.85 28.83
CA ILE A 614 -13.47 -32.20 28.65
C ILE A 614 -12.37 -33.10 28.08
N LEU A 615 -11.89 -34.02 28.92
CA LEU A 615 -10.79 -34.94 28.60
C LEU A 615 -11.23 -36.08 27.66
N ASP A 616 -12.47 -36.56 27.78
CA ASP A 616 -13.04 -37.59 26.90
C ASP A 616 -14.05 -37.00 25.89
N PRO A 617 -13.73 -36.98 24.58
CA PRO A 617 -14.64 -36.53 23.53
C PRO A 617 -15.95 -37.32 23.42
N LYS A 618 -16.03 -38.54 23.99
CA LYS A 618 -17.26 -39.36 23.96
C LYS A 618 -18.40 -38.71 24.75
N VAL A 619 -18.09 -37.92 25.78
CA VAL A 619 -19.06 -37.22 26.63
C VAL A 619 -19.84 -36.15 25.85
N VAL A 620 -19.26 -35.65 24.76
CA VAL A 620 -19.95 -34.72 23.83
C VAL A 620 -21.18 -35.39 23.19
N PHE A 621 -21.09 -36.68 22.88
CA PHE A 621 -22.23 -37.45 22.34
C PHE A 621 -23.28 -37.78 23.40
N GLN A 622 -22.96 -37.61 24.69
CA GLN A 622 -23.87 -37.77 25.83
C GLN A 622 -24.59 -36.45 26.20
N GLY A 623 -24.25 -35.33 25.54
CA GLY A 623 -24.98 -34.06 25.64
C GLY A 623 -24.24 -32.94 26.40
N GLU A 624 -23.07 -33.19 26.96
CA GLU A 624 -22.27 -32.14 27.62
C GLU A 624 -21.48 -31.33 26.60
N MET A 625 -21.96 -30.10 26.35
CA MET A 625 -21.43 -29.24 25.29
C MET A 625 -20.43 -28.18 25.80
N GLY A 626 -20.05 -28.19 27.08
CA GLY A 626 -19.13 -27.20 27.68
C GLY A 626 -19.68 -25.76 27.75
N PRO A 627 -18.95 -24.83 28.39
CA PRO A 627 -19.39 -23.43 28.51
C PRO A 627 -19.50 -22.72 27.15
N LEU A 628 -20.52 -21.85 27.04
CA LEU A 628 -20.74 -21.02 25.86
C LEU A 628 -19.72 -19.88 25.81
N THR A 629 -18.89 -19.86 24.76
CA THR A 629 -17.92 -18.78 24.50
C THR A 629 -18.48 -17.70 23.60
N SER A 630 -19.25 -18.06 22.58
CA SER A 630 -19.90 -17.06 21.73
C SER A 630 -21.26 -17.52 21.26
N MET A 631 -22.19 -16.58 21.15
CA MET A 631 -23.48 -16.79 20.48
C MET A 631 -23.76 -15.64 19.54
N ARG A 632 -24.14 -15.95 18.30
CA ARG A 632 -24.59 -14.95 17.32
C ARG A 632 -26.00 -15.31 16.87
N GLN A 633 -26.87 -14.32 16.84
CA GLN A 633 -28.25 -14.47 16.39
C GLN A 633 -28.57 -13.37 15.38
N SER A 634 -29.10 -13.74 14.22
CA SER A 634 -29.61 -12.79 13.23
C SER A 634 -31.05 -13.12 12.89
N ILE A 635 -31.92 -12.13 13.02
CA ILE A 635 -33.31 -12.18 12.58
C ILE A 635 -33.47 -11.16 11.47
N ARG A 636 -34.04 -11.56 10.35
CA ARG A 636 -34.35 -10.67 9.23
C ARG A 636 -35.80 -10.84 8.83
N VAL A 637 -36.55 -9.76 8.92
CA VAL A 637 -37.94 -9.67 8.46
C VAL A 637 -37.97 -8.78 7.25
N GLN A 638 -38.46 -9.28 6.12
CA GLN A 638 -38.68 -8.48 4.91
C GLN A 638 -40.16 -8.49 4.58
N PHE A 639 -40.73 -7.31 4.42
CA PHE A 639 -42.12 -7.10 4.07
C PHE A 639 -42.20 -6.27 2.78
N ASN A 640 -42.52 -6.95 1.68
CA ASN A 640 -42.63 -6.41 0.33
C ASN A 640 -44.04 -6.67 -0.24
N PRO A 641 -45.08 -5.98 0.27
CA PRO A 641 -46.44 -6.13 -0.23
C PRO A 641 -46.60 -5.61 -1.66
N ASN A 642 -47.34 -6.36 -2.48
CA ASN A 642 -47.69 -5.94 -3.83
C ASN A 642 -49.12 -5.39 -3.85
N PHE A 643 -49.34 -4.22 -3.23
CA PHE A 643 -50.66 -3.58 -3.15
C PHE A 643 -51.16 -3.12 -4.53
N SER A 644 -50.31 -2.42 -5.30
CA SER A 644 -50.64 -1.96 -6.64
C SER A 644 -49.39 -1.51 -7.42
N ASN A 645 -49.54 -1.32 -8.73
CA ASN A 645 -48.44 -0.84 -9.59
C ASN A 645 -48.03 0.62 -9.33
N TRP A 646 -48.86 1.38 -8.61
CA TRP A 646 -48.63 2.80 -8.31
C TRP A 646 -47.99 3.06 -6.94
N LEU A 647 -47.98 2.09 -6.02
CA LEU A 647 -47.32 2.20 -4.72
C LEU A 647 -46.62 0.89 -4.40
N ARG A 648 -45.29 0.92 -4.36
CA ARG A 648 -44.46 -0.18 -3.90
C ARG A 648 -43.87 0.18 -2.56
N LEU A 649 -44.22 -0.58 -1.54
CA LEU A 649 -43.66 -0.49 -0.20
C LEU A 649 -42.71 -1.66 0.00
N SER A 650 -41.50 -1.39 0.45
CA SER A 650 -40.56 -2.43 0.88
C SER A 650 -39.99 -2.04 2.24
N SER A 651 -40.25 -2.85 3.25
CA SER A 651 -39.74 -2.71 4.60
C SER A 651 -38.85 -3.89 4.94
N SER A 652 -37.72 -3.63 5.57
CA SER A 652 -36.83 -4.66 6.09
C SER A 652 -36.38 -4.29 7.49
N MET A 653 -36.50 -5.22 8.42
CA MET A 653 -35.95 -5.11 9.76
C MET A 653 -34.96 -6.25 9.96
N SER A 654 -33.74 -5.94 10.39
CA SER A 654 -32.76 -6.95 10.77
C SER A 654 -32.19 -6.66 12.15
N THR A 655 -32.13 -7.68 13.00
CA THR A 655 -31.58 -7.61 14.35
C THR A 655 -30.43 -8.60 14.46
N ASN A 656 -29.23 -8.12 14.80
CA ASN A 656 -28.04 -8.94 14.95
C ASN A 656 -27.54 -8.82 16.39
N PHE A 657 -27.74 -9.89 17.16
CA PHE A 657 -27.25 -10.03 18.52
C PHE A 657 -25.96 -10.84 18.53
N SER A 658 -24.99 -10.43 19.34
CA SER A 658 -23.80 -11.21 19.61
C SER A 658 -23.49 -11.20 21.10
N TYR A 659 -23.23 -12.37 21.65
CA TYR A 659 -22.67 -12.58 22.97
C TYR A 659 -21.25 -13.15 22.82
N ASN A 660 -20.32 -12.66 23.62
CA ASN A 660 -18.95 -13.14 23.68
C ASN A 660 -18.51 -13.26 25.13
N ASN A 661 -17.87 -14.36 25.47
CA ASN A 661 -17.41 -14.71 26.81
C ASN A 661 -15.95 -15.15 26.72
N ASN A 662 -15.04 -14.24 27.03
CA ASN A 662 -13.63 -14.55 27.14
C ASN A 662 -13.35 -15.24 28.47
N ILE A 663 -13.21 -16.57 28.44
CA ILE A 663 -12.99 -17.41 29.63
C ILE A 663 -11.73 -17.00 30.40
N GLN A 664 -10.68 -16.49 29.72
CA GLN A 664 -9.45 -16.06 30.40
C GLN A 664 -9.66 -14.86 31.33
N GLN A 665 -10.64 -14.01 31.04
CA GLN A 665 -10.96 -12.80 31.82
C GLN A 665 -12.08 -13.04 32.85
N LYS A 666 -12.41 -14.31 33.14
CA LYS A 666 -13.44 -14.74 34.10
C LYS A 666 -14.74 -13.94 33.96
N THR A 667 -15.10 -13.11 34.94
CA THR A 667 -16.37 -12.35 34.96
C THR A 667 -16.34 -11.10 34.08
N LEU A 668 -15.16 -10.49 33.87
CA LEU A 668 -15.01 -9.25 33.07
C LEU A 668 -15.02 -9.52 31.56
N GLY A 669 -14.76 -10.76 31.14
CA GLY A 669 -14.66 -11.17 29.73
C GLY A 669 -15.99 -11.28 28.98
N LYS A 670 -17.12 -11.06 29.65
CA LYS A 670 -18.47 -11.21 29.10
C LYS A 670 -18.97 -9.91 28.49
N SER A 671 -19.39 -9.95 27.23
CA SER A 671 -19.89 -8.80 26.49
C SER A 671 -21.06 -9.18 25.59
N ALA A 672 -21.95 -8.22 25.35
CA ALA A 672 -23.03 -8.38 24.39
C ALA A 672 -23.19 -7.14 23.51
N SER A 673 -23.43 -7.39 22.23
CA SER A 673 -23.83 -6.37 21.28
C SER A 673 -25.19 -6.69 20.68
N ASN A 674 -25.94 -5.65 20.35
CA ASN A 674 -27.13 -5.77 19.53
C ASN A 674 -27.18 -4.65 18.50
N ASN A 675 -27.36 -5.03 17.24
CA ASN A 675 -27.42 -4.14 16.09
C ASN A 675 -28.76 -4.31 15.37
N ILE A 676 -29.59 -3.28 15.40
CA ILE A 676 -30.85 -3.22 14.66
C ILE A 676 -30.69 -2.31 13.46
N THR A 677 -31.13 -2.78 12.30
CA THR A 677 -31.28 -1.96 11.11
C THR A 677 -32.71 -2.05 10.62
N TYR A 678 -33.37 -0.90 10.50
CA TYR A 678 -34.67 -0.76 9.89
C TYR A 678 -34.50 0.00 8.58
N ASN A 679 -35.02 -0.55 7.48
CA ASN A 679 -35.07 0.15 6.21
C ASN A 679 -36.51 0.14 5.70
N LEU A 680 -36.96 1.30 5.26
CA LEU A 680 -38.28 1.49 4.67
C LEU A 680 -38.07 2.24 3.37
N THR A 681 -38.48 1.66 2.25
CA THR A 681 -38.46 2.31 0.95
C THR A 681 -39.88 2.35 0.42
N MET A 682 -40.33 3.55 0.08
CA MET A 682 -41.62 3.83 -0.53
C MET A 682 -41.36 4.35 -1.93
N ASN A 683 -41.87 3.65 -2.95
CA ASN A 683 -41.84 4.09 -4.33
C ASN A 683 -43.28 4.35 -4.78
N PHE A 684 -43.61 5.62 -4.97
CA PHE A 684 -44.89 6.07 -5.49
C PHE A 684 -44.75 6.41 -6.97
N ASN A 685 -45.58 5.84 -7.84
CA ASN A 685 -45.60 6.10 -9.28
C ASN A 685 -46.92 6.82 -9.65
N PRO A 686 -46.90 8.17 -9.76
CA PRO A 686 -48.06 8.98 -10.12
C PRO A 686 -48.67 8.61 -11.47
N GLN A 687 -47.84 8.20 -12.45
CA GLN A 687 -48.29 7.86 -13.80
C GLN A 687 -49.16 6.59 -13.79
N ALA A 688 -48.73 5.58 -13.04
CA ALA A 688 -49.51 4.35 -12.88
C ALA A 688 -50.82 4.60 -12.11
N LEU A 689 -50.83 5.55 -11.16
CA LEU A 689 -52.05 5.95 -10.46
C LEU A 689 -53.02 6.66 -11.41
N ALA A 690 -52.54 7.65 -12.16
CA ALA A 690 -53.32 8.41 -13.14
C ALA A 690 -53.94 7.50 -14.22
N GLN A 691 -53.18 6.53 -14.73
CA GLN A 691 -53.69 5.57 -15.73
C GLN A 691 -54.78 4.63 -15.19
N LYS A 692 -54.81 4.37 -13.87
CA LYS A 692 -55.86 3.55 -13.24
C LYS A 692 -57.20 4.30 -13.12
N PHE A 693 -57.15 5.63 -12.95
CA PHE A 693 -58.32 6.51 -12.90
C PHE A 693 -58.73 7.08 -14.26
N ALA A 694 -57.85 7.03 -15.26
CA ALA A 694 -58.21 7.30 -16.65
C ALA A 694 -59.16 6.20 -17.15
N ARG A 695 -60.47 6.47 -17.21
CA ARG A 695 -61.46 5.58 -17.83
C ARG A 695 -60.96 5.19 -19.23
N ARG A 696 -60.61 3.92 -19.43
CA ARG A 696 -60.39 3.35 -20.76
C ARG A 696 -61.72 3.43 -21.52
N ARG A 697 -61.85 4.38 -22.45
CA ARG A 697 -62.77 4.17 -23.58
C ARG A 697 -62.21 2.99 -24.39
N PRO A 698 -62.99 1.94 -24.68
CA PRO A 698 -62.54 0.87 -25.56
C PRO A 698 -62.33 1.48 -26.95
N SER A 699 -61.09 1.60 -27.40
CA SER A 699 -60.82 1.86 -28.82
C SER A 699 -60.99 0.55 -29.57
N ALA A 700 -61.84 0.57 -30.59
CA ALA A 700 -62.13 -0.55 -31.44
C ALA A 700 -60.84 -1.17 -32.02
N ARG A 701 -60.69 -2.48 -31.85
CA ARG A 701 -59.63 -3.29 -32.47
C ARG A 701 -59.69 -3.14 -33.99
N SER A 702 -58.68 -2.52 -34.60
CA SER A 702 -58.35 -2.83 -36.00
C SER A 702 -57.51 -4.11 -36.02
N ARG A 703 -58.06 -5.16 -36.65
CA ARG A 703 -57.37 -6.43 -36.91
C ARG A 703 -56.23 -6.19 -37.90
N ALA A 704 -54.99 -6.25 -37.42
CA ALA A 704 -53.82 -6.39 -38.29
C ALA A 704 -53.70 -7.87 -38.72
N ARG A 705 -53.96 -8.14 -40.01
CA ARG A 705 -53.69 -9.42 -40.67
C ARG A 705 -52.17 -9.63 -40.79
N ARG A 706 -51.67 -10.76 -40.28
CA ARG A 706 -50.36 -11.32 -40.63
C ARG A 706 -50.37 -11.71 -42.11
N ARG A 707 -49.36 -11.31 -42.88
CA ARG A 707 -49.03 -11.93 -44.18
C ARG A 707 -47.63 -12.53 -44.13
N SER A 708 -47.58 -13.81 -44.49
CA SER A 708 -46.40 -14.64 -44.75
C SER A 708 -45.75 -14.26 -46.09
N ALA A 709 -44.49 -14.69 -46.25
CA ALA A 709 -43.58 -14.31 -47.31
C ALA A 709 -43.72 -15.13 -48.62
N ARG A 710 -43.46 -14.50 -49.77
CA ARG A 710 -42.68 -15.04 -50.92
C ARG A 710 -42.32 -13.93 -51.96
N ARG A 711 -41.13 -14.07 -52.58
CA ARG A 711 -40.43 -13.23 -53.60
C ARG A 711 -41.13 -13.20 -55.00
N PRO A 712 -40.56 -12.56 -56.05
CA PRO A 712 -40.13 -11.17 -56.31
C PRO A 712 -40.89 -10.55 -57.53
N PRO A 713 -40.69 -9.26 -57.93
CA PRO A 713 -41.53 -8.62 -58.95
C PRO A 713 -40.91 -8.57 -60.36
N PRO A 714 -41.75 -8.37 -61.40
CA PRO A 714 -41.33 -7.57 -62.55
C PRO A 714 -42.30 -6.40 -62.89
N VAL A 715 -41.67 -5.30 -63.31
CA VAL A 715 -42.06 -4.35 -64.39
C VAL A 715 -43.28 -3.42 -64.18
N ARG A 716 -42.93 -2.18 -63.82
CA ARG A 716 -43.11 -0.88 -64.55
C ARG A 716 -44.43 -0.59 -65.31
N LYS A 717 -45.08 0.53 -64.95
CA LYS A 717 -45.63 1.61 -65.82
C LYS A 717 -45.98 2.82 -64.90
N GLU A 718 -45.33 3.97 -65.11
CA GLU A 718 -45.88 5.17 -65.82
C GLU A 718 -47.08 5.81 -65.08
N ASN A 719 -47.21 7.12 -64.86
CA ASN A 719 -46.49 8.32 -65.28
C ASN A 719 -46.87 9.48 -64.33
N ALA A 720 -46.00 10.50 -64.26
CA ALA A 720 -46.25 11.97 -64.28
C ALA A 720 -47.47 12.57 -63.51
N LYS A 721 -47.45 13.75 -62.85
CA LYS A 721 -46.69 15.01 -63.00
C LYS A 721 -46.98 15.90 -61.76
N GLU A 722 -46.04 16.80 -61.45
CA GLU A 722 -46.13 18.00 -60.57
C GLU A 722 -47.26 19.00 -60.98
N PRO A 723 -47.60 20.12 -60.27
CA PRO A 723 -46.78 20.89 -59.32
C PRO A 723 -47.48 21.53 -58.10
N SER A 724 -46.66 22.19 -57.29
CA SER A 724 -47.00 23.14 -56.23
C SER A 724 -47.63 24.45 -56.74
N LYS A 725 -48.63 25.01 -56.03
CA LYS A 725 -48.54 26.24 -55.22
C LYS A 725 -49.92 26.72 -54.72
N LYS A 726 -49.99 26.88 -53.39
CA LYS A 726 -50.64 27.92 -52.57
C LYS A 726 -51.99 28.51 -53.01
N GLU A 727 -52.94 28.46 -52.08
CA GLU A 727 -53.56 29.70 -51.62
C GLU A 727 -54.01 29.68 -50.16
N LYS A 728 -53.84 30.85 -49.53
CA LYS A 728 -54.07 31.18 -48.12
C LYS A 728 -55.56 31.32 -47.85
N LYS A 729 -56.05 30.81 -46.71
CA LYS A 729 -57.14 31.48 -45.97
C LYS A 729 -56.79 31.64 -44.50
N LYS A 730 -57.08 32.86 -44.04
CA LYS A 730 -56.75 33.51 -42.78
C LYS A 730 -57.14 32.66 -41.56
N GLN A 731 -56.20 32.48 -40.64
CA GLN A 731 -56.49 32.05 -39.27
C GLN A 731 -56.88 33.29 -38.46
N GLU A 732 -58.17 33.42 -38.16
CA GLU A 732 -58.60 34.18 -37.00
C GLU A 732 -58.19 33.44 -35.72
N LYS A 733 -57.61 34.20 -34.79
CA LYS A 733 -57.29 33.73 -33.44
C LYS A 733 -58.59 33.41 -32.69
N PRO A 734 -58.82 32.17 -32.19
CA PRO A 734 -59.67 32.01 -31.04
C PRO A 734 -58.84 32.33 -29.80
N LYS A 735 -59.23 33.39 -29.10
CA LYS A 735 -58.79 33.73 -27.75
C LYS A 735 -58.90 32.47 -26.87
N ARG A 736 -57.81 32.13 -26.18
CA ARG A 736 -57.77 31.11 -25.12
C ARG A 736 -58.81 31.48 -24.06
N LYS A 737 -59.97 30.83 -24.07
CA LYS A 737 -60.79 30.71 -22.86
C LYS A 737 -60.12 29.67 -21.96
N LEU A 738 -59.89 30.03 -20.69
CA LEU A 738 -59.37 29.12 -19.68
C LEU A 738 -60.25 27.86 -19.63
N PRO A 739 -59.68 26.65 -19.64
CA PRO A 739 -60.45 25.45 -19.37
C PRO A 739 -60.87 25.46 -17.90
N ASN A 740 -62.15 25.21 -17.63
CA ASN A 740 -62.63 24.82 -16.30
C ASN A 740 -61.67 23.78 -15.72
N LEU A 741 -61.01 24.12 -14.61
CA LEU A 741 -60.05 23.28 -13.89
C LEU A 741 -60.81 22.11 -13.26
N ASN A 742 -61.12 21.09 -14.07
CA ASN A 742 -61.59 19.82 -13.54
C ASN A 742 -60.39 19.16 -12.83
N PRO A 743 -60.41 18.98 -11.50
CA PRO A 743 -59.26 18.46 -10.74
C PRO A 743 -58.78 17.10 -11.26
N LEU A 744 -59.65 16.31 -11.88
CA LEU A 744 -59.31 15.05 -12.53
C LEU A 744 -58.38 15.25 -13.75
N ARG A 745 -58.60 16.28 -14.57
CA ARG A 745 -57.73 16.58 -15.73
C ARG A 745 -56.38 17.14 -15.29
N LEU A 746 -56.36 17.99 -14.26
CA LEU A 746 -55.12 18.48 -13.67
C LEU A 746 -54.31 17.33 -13.05
N PHE A 747 -54.97 16.41 -12.34
CA PHE A 747 -54.37 15.20 -11.79
C PHE A 747 -53.82 14.25 -12.86
N LEU A 748 -54.57 14.03 -13.95
CA LEU A 748 -54.13 13.22 -15.10
C LEU A 748 -52.95 13.86 -15.85
N PHE A 749 -52.90 15.19 -15.94
CA PHE A 749 -51.80 15.93 -16.53
C PHE A 749 -50.54 15.84 -15.65
N LEU A 750 -50.64 16.16 -14.36
CA LEU A 750 -49.54 16.09 -13.40
C LEU A 750 -49.01 14.66 -13.21
N GLY A 751 -49.91 13.67 -13.16
CA GLY A 751 -49.53 12.27 -13.00
C GLY A 751 -48.71 11.71 -14.17
N ASN A 752 -48.91 12.22 -15.39
CA ASN A 752 -48.11 11.82 -16.55
C ASN A 752 -46.75 12.52 -16.65
N GLN A 753 -46.57 13.65 -15.97
CA GLN A 753 -45.32 14.42 -15.97
C GLN A 753 -44.43 14.11 -14.77
N LEU A 754 -44.98 13.65 -13.64
CA LEU A 754 -44.21 13.28 -12.46
C LEU A 754 -43.61 11.88 -12.58
N GLN A 755 -42.30 11.77 -12.42
CA GLN A 755 -41.59 10.50 -12.30
C GLN A 755 -41.86 9.88 -10.92
N PRO A 756 -41.55 8.59 -10.73
CA PRO A 756 -41.75 7.94 -9.45
C PRO A 756 -41.01 8.66 -8.32
N ILE A 757 -41.76 9.00 -7.26
CA ILE A 757 -41.22 9.53 -6.01
C ILE A 757 -40.72 8.35 -5.20
N SER A 758 -39.44 8.32 -4.86
CA SER A 758 -38.90 7.30 -3.95
C SER A 758 -38.36 7.93 -2.68
N VAL A 759 -38.88 7.49 -1.55
CA VAL A 759 -38.45 7.89 -0.22
C VAL A 759 -37.85 6.67 0.47
N ARG A 760 -36.62 6.79 0.95
CA ARG A 760 -35.91 5.78 1.71
C ARG A 760 -35.61 6.32 3.09
N TYR A 761 -36.14 5.65 4.11
CA TYR A 761 -35.79 5.83 5.49
C TYR A 761 -34.94 4.64 5.95
N SER A 762 -33.81 4.92 6.59
CA SER A 762 -32.95 3.90 7.18
C SER A 762 -32.58 4.32 8.59
N GLN A 763 -32.73 3.42 9.56
CA GLN A 763 -32.33 3.64 10.94
C GLN A 763 -31.43 2.50 11.39
N LYS A 764 -30.29 2.85 11.98
CA LYS A 764 -29.35 1.91 12.59
C LYS A 764 -29.21 2.24 14.07
N ILE A 765 -29.40 1.24 14.91
CA ILE A 765 -29.19 1.34 16.35
C ILE A 765 -28.22 0.22 16.74
N SER A 766 -27.17 0.56 17.47
CA SER A 766 -26.16 -0.38 17.94
C SER A 766 -25.90 -0.13 19.42
N SER A 767 -26.04 -1.16 20.25
CA SER A 767 -25.73 -1.15 21.68
C SER A 767 -24.64 -2.18 21.95
N ASN A 768 -23.52 -1.75 22.53
CA ASN A 768 -22.41 -2.61 22.94
C ASN A 768 -22.24 -2.47 24.45
N ASN A 769 -22.21 -3.59 25.16
CA ASN A 769 -22.09 -3.64 26.62
C ASN A 769 -21.00 -4.64 27.00
N TYR A 770 -20.18 -4.27 27.98
CA TYR A 770 -19.06 -5.08 28.51
C TYR A 770 -19.28 -5.35 30.01
N GLY A 771 -18.67 -6.42 30.54
CA GLY A 771 -18.75 -6.77 31.97
C GLY A 771 -20.11 -7.32 32.42
N LEU A 772 -20.76 -8.12 31.58
CA LEU A 772 -22.08 -8.71 31.88
C LEU A 772 -21.95 -9.92 32.81
N VAL A 773 -22.86 -10.08 33.78
CA VAL A 773 -22.88 -11.28 34.65
C VAL A 773 -23.35 -12.53 33.90
N GLY A 774 -24.27 -12.40 32.95
CA GLY A 774 -24.85 -13.52 32.20
C GLY A 774 -25.38 -13.14 30.82
N MET A 775 -26.08 -14.09 30.19
CA MET A 775 -26.71 -13.88 28.88
C MET A 775 -27.86 -12.86 29.00
N PRO A 776 -27.88 -11.79 28.19
CA PRO A 776 -28.98 -10.84 28.18
C PRO A 776 -30.34 -11.49 27.85
N PRO A 777 -31.46 -10.92 28.34
CA PRO A 777 -32.79 -11.46 28.10
C PRO A 777 -33.14 -11.42 26.61
N LEU A 778 -34.08 -12.28 26.19
CA LEU A 778 -34.54 -12.35 24.79
C LEU A 778 -34.95 -10.99 24.24
N ALA A 779 -35.57 -10.13 25.06
CA ALA A 779 -35.95 -8.77 24.69
C ALA A 779 -34.75 -7.92 24.21
N PHE A 780 -33.57 -8.09 24.82
CA PHE A 780 -32.33 -7.46 24.34
C PHE A 780 -31.83 -8.14 23.06
N GLN A 781 -31.90 -9.47 22.98
CA GLN A 781 -31.42 -10.24 21.82
C GLN A 781 -32.21 -9.95 20.53
N ILE A 782 -33.53 -9.73 20.65
CA ILE A 782 -34.39 -9.37 19.52
C ILE A 782 -34.50 -7.84 19.33
N GLY A 783 -33.85 -7.06 20.19
CA GLY A 783 -33.81 -5.61 20.07
C GLY A 783 -35.10 -4.87 20.40
N ARG A 784 -35.93 -5.45 21.28
CA ARG A 784 -37.02 -4.72 21.94
C ARG A 784 -36.51 -3.75 22.99
N THR A 785 -35.40 -4.07 23.65
CA THR A 785 -34.70 -3.19 24.60
C THR A 785 -33.21 -3.13 24.26
N PHE A 786 -32.59 -1.99 24.57
CA PHE A 786 -31.13 -1.79 24.45
C PHE A 786 -30.42 -1.77 25.80
N ASN A 787 -31.17 -1.98 26.88
CA ASN A 787 -30.65 -2.21 28.21
C ASN A 787 -30.51 -3.73 28.43
N PRO A 788 -29.29 -4.24 28.69
CA PRO A 788 -29.05 -5.68 28.89
C PRO A 788 -29.62 -6.24 30.21
N GLY A 789 -30.15 -5.41 31.11
CA GLY A 789 -30.64 -5.81 32.44
C GLY A 789 -29.67 -5.46 33.57
N PRO A 790 -29.99 -5.77 34.84
CA PRO A 790 -29.17 -5.37 35.98
C PRO A 790 -27.90 -6.21 36.14
N ILE A 791 -26.85 -5.55 36.63
CA ILE A 791 -25.48 -5.98 36.95
C ILE A 791 -24.51 -5.97 35.74
N ILE A 792 -24.13 -4.75 35.34
CA ILE A 792 -22.77 -4.47 34.85
C ILE A 792 -21.91 -4.39 36.11
N GLN A 793 -20.88 -5.22 36.26
CA GLN A 793 -19.97 -5.15 37.41
C GLN A 793 -19.38 -3.72 37.54
N GLN A 794 -19.39 -3.11 38.73
CA GLN A 794 -18.88 -1.73 38.92
C GLN A 794 -17.38 -1.58 38.58
N ASN A 795 -16.62 -2.67 38.49
CA ASN A 795 -15.17 -2.70 38.26
C ASN A 795 -14.75 -2.87 36.78
N VAL A 796 -15.63 -2.73 35.79
CA VAL A 796 -15.16 -2.55 34.39
C VAL A 796 -14.55 -1.15 34.32
N GLY A 797 -13.27 -1.02 33.94
CA GLY A 797 -12.56 0.27 33.85
C GLY A 797 -13.19 1.29 32.88
N SER A 798 -12.39 2.06 32.15
CA SER A 798 -12.90 3.14 31.26
C SER A 798 -13.85 2.69 30.13
N ASN A 799 -14.00 1.38 29.89
CA ASN A 799 -14.78 0.83 28.78
C ASN A 799 -16.22 0.43 29.19
N ARG A 800 -17.07 1.43 29.43
CA ARG A 800 -18.46 1.27 29.91
C ARG A 800 -19.50 0.90 28.83
N GLY A 801 -19.05 0.54 27.62
CA GLY A 801 -19.92 0.26 26.49
C GLY A 801 -20.21 1.48 25.61
N SER A 802 -20.89 1.26 24.49
CA SER A 802 -21.19 2.31 23.51
C SER A 802 -22.61 2.15 22.98
N PHE A 803 -23.36 3.24 22.87
CA PHE A 803 -24.65 3.29 22.21
C PHE A 803 -24.60 4.24 21.03
N ASN A 804 -24.80 3.72 19.82
CA ASN A 804 -24.84 4.53 18.61
C ASN A 804 -26.20 4.41 17.93
N ARG A 805 -26.73 5.55 17.50
CA ARG A 805 -28.02 5.65 16.79
C ARG A 805 -27.86 6.62 15.65
N GLY A 806 -28.16 6.15 14.45
CA GLY A 806 -28.21 6.96 13.24
C GLY A 806 -29.48 6.72 12.47
N TYR A 807 -29.97 7.78 11.82
CA TYR A 807 -31.03 7.66 10.84
C TYR A 807 -30.70 8.50 9.61
N ASN A 808 -31.16 8.01 8.46
CA ASN A 808 -30.94 8.59 7.15
C ASN A 808 -32.26 8.63 6.39
N ILE A 809 -32.54 9.77 5.75
CA ILE A 809 -33.71 10.01 4.92
C ILE A 809 -33.19 10.45 3.55
N ASP A 810 -33.45 9.64 2.53
CA ASP A 810 -33.20 9.99 1.14
C ASP A 810 -34.55 10.08 0.40
N ALA A 811 -34.87 11.25 -0.14
CA ALA A 811 -36.03 11.43 -1.00
C ALA A 811 -35.57 11.85 -2.39
N GLN A 812 -36.12 11.23 -3.43
CA GLN A 812 -35.87 11.63 -4.81
C GLN A 812 -37.16 11.59 -5.63
N SER A 813 -37.25 12.49 -6.60
CA SER A 813 -38.37 12.60 -7.52
C SER A 813 -37.87 13.17 -8.85
N GLY A 814 -38.69 13.11 -9.89
CA GLY A 814 -38.40 13.80 -11.15
C GLY A 814 -39.65 14.39 -11.77
N LEU A 815 -39.46 15.46 -12.54
CA LEU A 815 -40.50 16.12 -13.31
C LEU A 815 -40.08 16.11 -14.78
N GLN A 816 -40.83 15.41 -15.60
CA GLN A 816 -40.79 15.52 -17.05
C GLN A 816 -41.52 16.82 -17.41
N ILE A 817 -40.81 17.90 -17.70
CA ILE A 817 -41.47 19.19 -18.02
C ILE A 817 -41.97 19.17 -19.47
N SER A 818 -41.23 18.52 -20.37
CA SER A 818 -41.62 18.25 -21.75
C SER A 818 -40.99 16.93 -22.22
N ARG A 819 -41.27 16.43 -23.44
CA ARG A 819 -40.60 15.21 -23.97
C ARG A 819 -39.08 15.35 -24.03
N GLN A 820 -38.60 16.59 -24.04
CA GLN A 820 -37.22 17.01 -24.19
C GLN A 820 -36.56 17.41 -22.86
N LEU A 821 -37.32 17.94 -21.89
CA LEU A 821 -36.83 18.53 -20.66
C LEU A 821 -37.20 17.70 -19.43
N ARG A 822 -36.18 17.23 -18.68
CA ARG A 822 -36.32 16.43 -17.47
C ARG A 822 -35.61 17.10 -16.30
N LEU A 823 -36.31 17.29 -15.19
CA LEU A 823 -35.78 17.70 -13.90
C LEU A 823 -35.80 16.50 -12.94
N THR A 824 -34.76 16.31 -12.16
CA THR A 824 -34.68 15.31 -11.08
C THR A 824 -34.28 16.03 -9.81
N LEU A 825 -34.99 15.80 -8.71
CA LEU A 825 -34.76 16.40 -7.40
C LEU A 825 -34.33 15.30 -6.42
N LYS A 826 -33.37 15.61 -5.55
CA LYS A 826 -32.86 14.70 -4.52
C LYS A 826 -32.62 15.46 -3.21
N TYR A 827 -33.09 14.92 -2.11
CA TYR A 827 -32.87 15.43 -0.77
C TYR A 827 -32.33 14.31 0.10
N ALA A 828 -31.26 14.58 0.85
CA ALA A 828 -30.63 13.65 1.76
C ALA A 828 -30.38 14.31 3.12
N TYR A 829 -30.84 13.66 4.19
CA TYR A 829 -30.64 14.08 5.57
C TYR A 829 -30.17 12.90 6.41
N ASN A 830 -29.06 13.05 7.10
CA ASN A 830 -28.46 12.04 7.96
C ASN A 830 -28.14 12.66 9.32
N ASN A 831 -28.54 11.96 10.38
CA ASN A 831 -28.19 12.33 11.75
C ASN A 831 -27.76 11.09 12.50
N SER A 832 -26.57 11.13 13.08
CA SER A 832 -25.99 10.03 13.86
C SER A 832 -25.32 10.55 15.11
N TYR A 833 -25.46 9.83 16.22
CA TYR A 833 -24.72 10.10 17.44
C TYR A 833 -24.25 8.80 18.08
N ASN A 834 -23.11 8.89 18.76
CA ASN A 834 -22.49 7.83 19.53
C ASN A 834 -22.28 8.31 20.96
N ARG A 835 -22.80 7.54 21.92
CA ARG A 835 -22.70 7.78 23.36
C ARG A 835 -21.77 6.75 23.98
N THR A 836 -20.64 7.21 24.50
CA THR A 836 -19.70 6.41 25.31
C THR A 836 -19.58 7.08 26.69
N THR A 837 -18.41 7.57 27.08
CA THR A 837 -18.21 8.50 28.21
C THR A 837 -18.62 9.93 27.85
N THR A 838 -18.45 10.31 26.58
CA THR A 838 -18.95 11.55 25.99
C THR A 838 -19.94 11.24 24.87
N THR A 839 -20.78 12.20 24.50
CA THR A 839 -21.72 12.01 23.39
C THR A 839 -21.24 12.77 22.17
N THR A 840 -20.82 12.09 21.11
CA THR A 840 -20.42 12.76 19.87
C THR A 840 -21.46 12.53 18.79
N GLY A 841 -21.69 13.51 17.92
CA GLY A 841 -22.63 13.31 16.82
C GLY A 841 -22.30 14.12 15.58
N SER A 842 -22.97 13.74 14.50
CA SER A 842 -22.84 14.34 13.19
C SER A 842 -24.23 14.50 12.58
N ILE A 843 -24.51 15.70 12.09
CA ILE A 843 -25.70 16.00 11.30
C ILE A 843 -25.23 16.39 9.90
N SER A 844 -25.85 15.81 8.89
CA SER A 844 -25.53 16.02 7.50
C SER A 844 -26.81 16.31 6.75
N ASP A 845 -26.89 17.46 6.11
CA ASP A 845 -28.12 17.95 5.48
C ASP A 845 -27.86 18.48 4.06
N THR A 846 -28.86 18.34 3.19
CA THR A 846 -28.83 18.89 1.83
C THR A 846 -29.23 20.36 1.90
N LYS A 847 -28.26 21.25 1.81
CA LYS A 847 -28.48 22.70 1.87
C LYS A 847 -27.83 23.42 0.72
N TRP A 848 -28.48 24.47 0.24
CA TRP A 848 -27.95 25.44 -0.71
C TRP A 848 -27.55 26.72 -0.02
N ARG A 849 -26.41 27.29 -0.42
CA ARG A 849 -25.93 28.55 0.12
C ARG A 849 -25.99 29.62 -0.96
N MET A 850 -26.69 30.71 -0.65
CA MET A 850 -26.71 31.95 -1.43
C MET A 850 -26.17 33.07 -0.54
N GLY A 851 -24.95 33.54 -0.83
CA GLY A 851 -24.24 34.48 0.05
C GLY A 851 -24.01 33.89 1.45
N ASN A 852 -24.55 34.54 2.49
CA ASN A 852 -24.50 34.09 3.89
C ASN A 852 -25.74 33.28 4.31
N THR A 853 -26.76 33.17 3.45
CA THR A 853 -28.00 32.45 3.76
C THR A 853 -27.93 30.99 3.31
N GLU A 854 -28.40 30.08 4.15
CA GLU A 854 -28.50 28.65 3.86
C GLU A 854 -29.98 28.24 3.75
N LEU A 855 -30.37 27.69 2.62
CA LEU A 855 -31.73 27.24 2.34
C LEU A 855 -31.74 25.70 2.17
N PRO A 856 -32.72 24.98 2.73
CA PRO A 856 -32.86 23.52 2.59
C PRO A 856 -33.46 23.17 1.22
N ILE A 857 -32.74 23.50 0.14
CA ILE A 857 -33.17 23.21 -1.23
C ILE A 857 -32.62 21.85 -1.65
N PRO A 858 -33.48 20.93 -2.15
CA PRO A 858 -33.04 19.67 -2.74
C PRO A 858 -32.03 19.89 -3.87
N ASP A 859 -31.10 18.96 -4.00
CA ASP A 859 -30.24 18.86 -5.17
C ASP A 859 -31.06 18.62 -6.43
N TRP A 860 -30.62 19.18 -7.55
CA TRP A 860 -31.31 19.03 -8.82
C TRP A 860 -30.38 18.58 -9.94
N LYS A 861 -30.96 17.86 -10.89
CA LYS A 861 -30.36 17.53 -12.18
C LYS A 861 -31.36 17.84 -13.28
N LEU A 862 -31.01 18.78 -14.13
CA LEU A 862 -31.76 19.20 -15.31
C LEU A 862 -31.10 18.60 -16.55
N ARG A 863 -31.87 17.94 -17.40
CA ARG A 863 -31.43 17.45 -18.71
C ARG A 863 -32.40 17.92 -19.77
N TRP A 864 -31.90 18.69 -20.73
CA TRP A 864 -32.63 19.18 -21.88
C TRP A 864 -32.07 18.54 -23.16
N SER A 865 -32.75 17.51 -23.62
CA SER A 865 -32.47 16.80 -24.88
C SER A 865 -33.32 17.34 -26.02
N GLY A 866 -32.96 17.15 -27.28
CA GLY A 866 -33.81 17.52 -28.40
C GLY A 866 -33.64 18.97 -28.87
N LEU A 867 -32.57 19.64 -28.43
CA LEU A 867 -32.23 21.02 -28.81
C LEU A 867 -31.89 21.13 -30.30
N GLU A 868 -31.60 20.02 -30.99
CA GLU A 868 -31.38 19.99 -32.43
C GLU A 868 -32.61 20.38 -33.26
N LYS A 869 -33.83 20.35 -32.68
CA LYS A 869 -35.06 20.71 -33.39
C LYS A 869 -35.26 22.22 -33.56
N LEU A 870 -34.39 23.04 -32.96
CA LEU A 870 -34.39 24.48 -33.20
C LEU A 870 -34.03 24.76 -34.68
N PRO A 871 -34.70 25.74 -35.34
CA PRO A 871 -34.63 25.90 -36.80
C PRO A 871 -33.20 26.01 -37.37
N PHE A 872 -32.29 26.62 -36.61
CA PHE A 872 -30.91 26.84 -37.00
C PHE A 872 -29.98 25.65 -36.68
N LEU A 873 -30.28 24.84 -35.66
CA LEU A 873 -29.43 23.69 -35.25
C LEU A 873 -29.75 22.40 -36.01
N SER A 874 -30.98 22.27 -36.51
CA SER A 874 -31.47 21.06 -37.19
C SER A 874 -30.73 20.71 -38.49
N LYS A 875 -30.11 21.71 -39.13
CA LYS A 875 -29.31 21.52 -40.34
C LYS A 875 -27.99 20.81 -40.06
N TYR A 876 -27.39 21.02 -38.88
CA TYR A 876 -26.03 20.59 -38.58
C TYR A 876 -25.95 19.45 -37.55
N ALA A 877 -26.86 19.41 -36.57
CA ALA A 877 -26.83 18.43 -35.48
C ALA A 877 -27.83 17.27 -35.68
N GLN A 878 -27.41 16.05 -35.32
CA GLN A 878 -28.28 14.87 -35.16
C GLN A 878 -28.92 14.83 -33.77
N SER A 879 -28.19 15.22 -32.74
CA SER A 879 -28.72 15.30 -31.37
C SER A 879 -27.93 16.30 -30.55
N ILE A 880 -28.62 17.14 -29.79
CA ILE A 880 -28.03 18.05 -28.81
C ILE A 880 -28.70 17.81 -27.46
N SER A 881 -27.90 17.62 -26.41
CA SER A 881 -28.39 17.62 -25.03
C SER A 881 -27.56 18.51 -24.11
N LEU A 882 -28.26 19.30 -23.31
CA LEU A 882 -27.72 20.12 -22.24
C LEU A 882 -28.02 19.46 -20.88
N ASP A 883 -27.00 19.29 -20.05
CA ASP A 883 -27.06 18.73 -18.71
C ASP A 883 -26.59 19.79 -17.70
N HIS A 884 -27.33 19.98 -16.62
CA HIS A 884 -26.95 20.83 -15.49
C HIS A 884 -27.29 20.07 -14.21
N SER A 885 -26.40 20.08 -13.23
CA SER A 885 -26.67 19.46 -11.94
C SER A 885 -25.95 20.13 -10.81
N ARG A 886 -26.57 20.06 -9.63
CA ARG A 886 -26.11 20.65 -8.40
C ARG A 886 -26.22 19.63 -7.28
N ASN A 887 -25.20 19.55 -6.44
CA ASN A 887 -25.13 18.73 -5.24
C ASN A 887 -24.54 19.57 -4.10
N GLY A 888 -25.25 19.70 -2.98
CA GLY A 888 -24.73 20.42 -1.82
C GLY A 888 -25.02 19.74 -0.49
N ARG A 889 -24.01 19.74 0.38
CA ARG A 889 -24.04 19.03 1.65
C ARG A 889 -23.40 19.87 2.75
N LEU A 890 -24.15 20.12 3.82
CA LEU A 890 -23.66 20.69 5.07
C LEU A 890 -23.47 19.57 6.09
N VAL A 891 -22.29 19.46 6.70
CA VAL A 891 -22.01 18.51 7.78
C VAL A 891 -21.55 19.26 9.02
N LEU A 892 -22.27 19.05 10.12
CA LEU A 892 -22.00 19.59 11.45
C LEU A 892 -21.57 18.44 12.36
N LYS A 893 -20.44 18.57 13.03
CA LYS A 893 -19.98 17.64 14.07
C LYS A 893 -20.04 18.32 15.42
N TRP A 894 -20.63 17.66 16.41
CA TRP A 894 -20.85 18.21 17.75
C TRP A 894 -20.40 17.24 18.84
N GLN A 895 -20.10 17.78 20.02
CA GLN A 895 -19.66 17.04 21.19
C GLN A 895 -20.51 17.41 22.41
N ASP A 896 -20.98 16.41 23.13
CA ASP A 896 -21.91 16.39 24.27
C ASP A 896 -23.30 16.94 23.98
N SER A 897 -23.40 18.19 23.52
CA SER A 897 -24.64 18.82 23.05
C SER A 897 -24.51 19.23 21.59
N ARG A 898 -25.64 19.31 20.88
CA ARG A 898 -25.70 19.83 19.50
C ARG A 898 -25.27 21.30 19.40
N GLU A 899 -25.38 22.03 20.51
CA GLU A 899 -24.98 23.43 20.62
C GLU A 899 -23.45 23.57 20.60
N ASN A 900 -22.73 22.57 21.12
CA ASN A 900 -21.27 22.54 21.13
C ASN A 900 -20.74 21.90 19.84
N THR A 901 -20.85 22.64 18.73
CA THR A 901 -20.36 22.22 17.41
C THR A 901 -18.83 22.38 17.33
N VAL A 902 -18.13 21.27 17.11
CA VAL A 902 -16.66 21.20 17.00
C VAL A 902 -16.17 21.51 15.59
N SER A 903 -16.95 21.13 14.58
CA SER A 903 -16.56 21.32 13.18
C SER A 903 -17.78 21.51 12.30
N ARG A 904 -17.63 22.37 11.28
CA ARG A 904 -18.64 22.65 10.28
C ARG A 904 -18.01 22.59 8.89
N SER A 905 -18.58 21.77 8.01
CA SER A 905 -18.12 21.65 6.62
C SER A 905 -19.27 21.78 5.64
N LEU A 906 -19.08 22.56 4.58
CA LEU A 906 -20.03 22.80 3.52
C LEU A 906 -19.38 22.47 2.17
N THR A 907 -20.01 21.59 1.41
CA THR A 907 -19.58 21.25 0.05
C THR A 907 -20.69 21.62 -0.93
N LEU A 908 -20.34 22.31 -2.01
CA LEU A 908 -21.23 22.72 -3.09
C LEU A 908 -20.59 22.34 -4.43
N ASN A 909 -21.21 21.43 -5.16
CA ASN A 909 -20.72 20.88 -6.41
C ASN A 909 -21.75 21.09 -7.52
N TYR A 910 -21.35 21.77 -8.59
CA TYR A 910 -22.09 21.86 -9.84
C TYR A 910 -21.34 21.02 -10.89
N ARG A 911 -21.70 19.74 -11.04
CA ARG A 911 -20.96 18.76 -11.83
C ARG A 911 -21.88 17.90 -12.72
N PRO A 912 -22.21 18.34 -13.95
CA PRO A 912 -21.75 19.59 -14.58
C PRO A 912 -22.56 20.82 -14.16
N PHE A 913 -21.90 21.98 -14.10
CA PHE A 913 -22.56 23.29 -14.14
C PHE A 913 -23.15 23.52 -15.54
N ILE A 914 -22.39 23.23 -16.59
CA ILE A 914 -22.90 23.15 -17.97
C ILE A 914 -22.27 21.94 -18.63
N GLY A 915 -23.09 20.95 -18.98
CA GLY A 915 -22.70 19.79 -19.79
C GLY A 915 -23.40 19.88 -21.13
N LEU A 916 -22.66 19.86 -22.22
CA LEU A 916 -23.19 19.91 -23.58
C LEU A 916 -22.68 18.70 -24.33
N ASN A 917 -23.61 17.89 -24.84
CA ASN A 917 -23.31 16.75 -25.70
C ASN A 917 -23.93 16.99 -27.07
N VAL A 918 -23.10 17.04 -28.11
CA VAL A 918 -23.50 17.30 -29.49
C VAL A 918 -23.03 16.16 -30.38
N ARG A 919 -23.95 15.62 -31.17
CA ARG A 919 -23.64 14.70 -32.27
C ARG A 919 -24.03 15.37 -33.57
N LEU A 920 -23.09 15.56 -34.47
CA LEU A 920 -23.29 16.22 -35.77
C LEU A 920 -23.65 15.20 -36.86
N LYS A 921 -24.30 15.67 -37.94
CA LYS A 921 -24.71 14.81 -39.07
C LYS A 921 -23.56 14.20 -39.85
N ASN A 922 -22.39 14.80 -39.75
CA ASN A 922 -21.14 14.36 -40.37
C ASN A 922 -20.37 13.30 -39.55
N GLY A 923 -20.91 12.80 -38.42
CA GLY A 923 -20.28 11.76 -37.60
C GLY A 923 -19.31 12.27 -36.53
N ILE A 924 -19.23 13.58 -36.31
CA ILE A 924 -18.47 14.19 -35.21
C ILE A 924 -19.29 14.12 -33.91
N ASN A 925 -18.67 13.66 -32.82
CA ASN A 925 -19.21 13.79 -31.46
C ASN A 925 -18.38 14.82 -30.69
N ALA A 926 -19.04 15.85 -30.17
CA ALA A 926 -18.43 16.85 -29.30
C ALA A 926 -19.08 16.80 -27.92
N THR A 927 -18.26 16.83 -26.88
CA THR A 927 -18.71 16.96 -25.49
C THR A 927 -17.99 18.13 -24.84
N LEU A 928 -18.71 18.90 -24.04
CA LEU A 928 -18.18 20.00 -23.24
C LEU A 928 -18.75 19.86 -21.84
N GLN A 929 -17.91 19.88 -20.83
CA GLN A 929 -18.30 19.73 -19.45
C GLN A 929 -17.59 20.79 -18.62
N TYR A 930 -18.34 21.77 -18.15
CA TYR A 930 -17.88 22.77 -17.19
C TYR A 930 -18.38 22.39 -15.79
N ASN A 931 -17.45 22.20 -14.87
CA ASN A 931 -17.66 21.78 -13.50
C ASN A 931 -17.21 22.90 -12.55
N LEU A 932 -18.01 23.17 -11.52
CA LEU A 932 -17.65 24.07 -10.43
C LEU A 932 -17.79 23.34 -9.12
N ALA A 933 -16.79 23.40 -8.25
CA ALA A 933 -16.85 22.84 -6.91
C ALA A 933 -16.31 23.82 -5.87
N ARG A 934 -16.96 23.88 -4.72
CA ARG A 934 -16.56 24.68 -3.58
C ARG A 934 -16.69 23.84 -2.33
N SER A 935 -15.62 23.71 -1.57
CA SER A 935 -15.61 23.08 -0.25
C SER A 935 -15.11 24.08 0.77
N GLU A 936 -15.76 24.12 1.93
CA GLU A 936 -15.40 24.98 3.04
C GLU A 936 -15.45 24.14 4.32
N ALA A 937 -14.39 24.13 5.10
CA ALA A 937 -14.29 23.39 6.35
C ALA A 937 -13.78 24.32 7.45
N LEU A 938 -14.50 24.38 8.56
CA LEU A 938 -14.20 25.18 9.73
C LEU A 938 -13.98 24.26 10.94
N ASN A 939 -12.89 24.48 11.64
CA ASN A 939 -12.60 23.90 12.94
C ASN A 939 -12.91 24.95 14.01
N LEU A 940 -13.78 24.60 14.94
CA LEU A 940 -14.27 25.51 15.99
C LEU A 940 -13.61 25.23 17.36
N ARG A 941 -12.61 24.34 17.40
CA ARG A 941 -11.93 23.88 18.62
C ARG A 941 -10.42 24.16 18.52
N GLY A 942 -9.85 24.76 19.56
CA GLY A 942 -8.38 24.91 19.71
C GLY A 942 -7.71 25.87 18.73
N GLY A 943 -8.29 27.07 18.52
CA GLY A 943 -7.88 28.01 17.48
C GLY A 943 -8.80 27.89 16.27
N VAL A 944 -9.71 28.86 16.09
CA VAL A 944 -10.69 28.80 15.01
C VAL A 944 -9.96 28.96 13.68
N GLY A 945 -9.91 27.89 12.90
CA GLY A 945 -9.23 27.83 11.61
C GLY A 945 -10.15 27.32 10.51
N GLY A 946 -9.95 27.80 9.30
CA GLY A 946 -10.79 27.46 8.16
C GLY A 946 -9.98 27.12 6.92
N THR A 947 -10.46 26.16 6.14
CA THR A 947 -9.94 25.89 4.79
C THR A 947 -11.06 26.00 3.78
N ARG A 948 -10.77 26.63 2.64
CA ARG A 948 -11.71 26.78 1.53
C ARG A 948 -11.02 26.36 0.24
N LYS A 949 -11.63 25.43 -0.48
CA LYS A 949 -11.16 24.97 -1.79
C LYS A 949 -12.18 25.34 -2.85
N ARG A 950 -11.71 25.90 -3.96
CA ARG A 950 -12.51 26.25 -5.14
C ARG A 950 -11.88 25.59 -6.35
N THR A 951 -12.66 24.80 -7.06
CA THR A 951 -12.22 24.08 -8.26
C THR A 951 -13.14 24.43 -9.40
N SER A 952 -12.54 24.72 -10.56
CA SER A 952 -13.23 25.03 -11.82
C SER A 952 -12.59 24.20 -12.92
N ASP A 953 -13.32 23.25 -13.49
CA ASP A 953 -12.81 22.33 -14.53
C ASP A 953 -13.65 22.43 -15.79
N ILE A 954 -13.01 22.68 -16.93
CA ILE A 954 -13.60 22.62 -18.27
C ILE A 954 -12.95 21.47 -19.00
N ASN A 955 -13.73 20.47 -19.36
CA ASN A 955 -13.32 19.36 -20.20
C ASN A 955 -14.10 19.40 -21.51
N ALA A 956 -13.43 19.60 -22.64
CA ALA A 956 -14.03 19.48 -23.96
C ALA A 956 -13.36 18.35 -24.72
N SER A 957 -14.14 17.51 -25.41
CA SER A 957 -13.59 16.51 -26.32
C SER A 957 -14.36 16.46 -27.62
N ILE A 958 -13.62 16.36 -28.72
CA ILE A 958 -14.16 16.21 -30.08
C ILE A 958 -13.60 14.91 -30.63
N THR A 959 -14.48 14.03 -31.10
CA THR A 959 -14.11 12.75 -31.71
C THR A 959 -14.76 12.62 -33.08
N TYR A 960 -13.98 12.16 -34.04
CA TYR A 960 -14.41 11.95 -35.42
C TYR A 960 -13.77 10.66 -35.95
N ALA A 961 -14.60 9.74 -36.43
CA ALA A 961 -14.14 8.49 -37.03
C ALA A 961 -14.59 8.44 -38.49
N LYS A 962 -13.64 8.40 -39.42
CA LYS A 962 -13.91 8.20 -40.85
C LYS A 962 -13.52 6.78 -41.23
N ARG A 963 -14.52 6.00 -41.66
CA ARG A 963 -14.34 4.65 -42.22
C ARG A 963 -14.73 4.71 -43.68
N GLY A 964 -13.77 4.63 -44.59
CA GLY A 964 -14.01 4.78 -46.02
C GLY A 964 -12.77 4.41 -46.81
N GLY A 965 -12.93 3.55 -47.80
CA GLY A 965 -11.78 3.02 -48.52
C GLY A 965 -11.16 4.05 -49.45
N LEU A 966 -9.85 4.28 -49.33
CA LEU A 966 -9.10 5.09 -50.29
C LEU A 966 -8.91 4.23 -51.55
N SER A 967 -9.43 4.67 -52.70
CA SER A 967 -9.09 4.06 -53.99
C SER A 967 -7.78 4.67 -54.47
N LEU A 968 -6.66 3.96 -54.30
CA LEU A 968 -5.42 4.32 -54.96
C LEU A 968 -5.53 3.88 -56.42
N GLY A 969 -5.59 4.82 -57.34
CA GLY A 969 -5.41 4.56 -58.77
C GLY A 969 -3.93 4.41 -59.04
N LEU A 970 -3.43 3.17 -59.02
CA LEU A 970 -2.07 2.89 -59.46
C LEU A 970 -2.07 2.77 -60.99
N PRO A 971 -1.11 3.37 -61.73
CA PRO A 971 -1.14 3.45 -63.20
C PRO A 971 -1.11 2.11 -63.94
N PHE A 972 -0.94 0.98 -63.22
CA PHE A 972 -0.77 -0.34 -63.81
C PHE A 972 -1.59 -1.45 -63.12
N LEU A 973 -2.40 -1.14 -62.09
CA LEU A 973 -2.99 -2.17 -61.19
C LEU A 973 -4.49 -2.01 -60.85
N GLY A 974 -5.21 -1.14 -61.56
CA GLY A 974 -6.65 -0.95 -61.35
C GLY A 974 -7.01 -0.35 -59.98
N LYS A 975 -8.28 0.07 -59.80
CA LYS A 975 -8.75 0.71 -58.56
C LYS A 975 -8.84 -0.31 -57.41
N LYS A 976 -7.80 -0.41 -56.59
CA LYS A 976 -7.84 -1.22 -55.35
C LYS A 976 -8.37 -0.37 -54.20
N VAL A 977 -9.50 -0.77 -53.61
CA VAL A 977 -10.14 -0.05 -52.49
C VAL A 977 -9.54 -0.56 -51.17
N ILE A 978 -8.65 0.22 -50.56
CA ILE A 978 -8.05 -0.12 -49.26
C ILE A 978 -8.97 0.38 -48.16
N LYS A 979 -9.52 -0.52 -47.32
CA LYS A 979 -10.38 -0.16 -46.19
C LYS A 979 -9.57 0.51 -45.08
N ASN A 980 -9.49 1.85 -45.10
CA ASN A 980 -8.78 2.63 -44.09
C ASN A 980 -9.76 3.20 -43.06
N SER A 981 -9.36 3.15 -41.79
CA SER A 981 -10.07 3.82 -40.69
C SER A 981 -9.15 4.87 -40.06
N VAL A 982 -9.59 6.12 -40.10
CA VAL A 982 -8.93 7.25 -39.43
C VAL A 982 -9.80 7.65 -38.25
N ASP A 983 -9.23 7.61 -37.04
CA ASP A 983 -9.87 8.11 -35.83
C ASP A 983 -9.13 9.36 -35.37
N PHE A 984 -9.82 10.50 -35.38
CA PHE A 984 -9.34 11.76 -34.85
C PHE A 984 -10.03 12.04 -33.51
N SER A 985 -9.24 12.43 -32.51
CA SER A 985 -9.74 12.86 -31.21
C SER A 985 -8.97 14.09 -30.73
N MET A 986 -9.65 15.11 -30.25
CA MET A 986 -9.04 16.29 -29.65
C MET A 986 -9.63 16.47 -28.25
N ASN A 987 -8.79 16.45 -27.24
CA ASN A 987 -9.19 16.69 -25.86
C ASN A 987 -8.63 18.05 -25.42
N PHE A 988 -9.47 18.88 -24.82
CA PHE A 988 -9.10 20.13 -24.17
C PHE A 988 -9.49 20.04 -22.70
N VAL A 989 -8.54 20.30 -21.82
CA VAL A 989 -8.73 20.34 -20.37
C VAL A 989 -8.26 21.69 -19.88
N MET A 990 -9.06 22.36 -19.07
CA MET A 990 -8.68 23.57 -18.35
C MET A 990 -9.17 23.47 -16.92
N SER A 991 -8.28 23.52 -15.95
CA SER A 991 -8.60 23.44 -14.52
C SER A 991 -8.01 24.62 -13.76
N SER A 992 -8.75 25.12 -12.77
CA SER A 992 -8.29 26.12 -11.83
C SER A 992 -8.66 25.66 -10.42
N ASP A 993 -7.63 25.35 -9.63
CA ASP A 993 -7.74 24.93 -8.25
C ASP A 993 -7.15 26.00 -7.35
N VAL A 994 -7.98 26.56 -6.47
CA VAL A 994 -7.60 27.59 -5.51
C VAL A 994 -7.85 27.06 -4.11
N SER A 995 -6.80 27.02 -3.29
CA SER A 995 -6.87 26.66 -1.87
C SER A 995 -6.61 27.89 -1.03
N GLU A 996 -7.55 28.21 -0.15
CA GLU A 996 -7.50 29.34 0.75
C GLU A 996 -7.53 28.84 2.19
N GLN A 997 -6.78 29.48 3.06
CA GLN A 997 -6.76 29.22 4.48
C GLN A 997 -7.18 30.46 5.25
N LYS A 998 -7.74 30.23 6.44
CA LYS A 998 -8.12 31.26 7.39
C LYS A 998 -7.55 30.88 8.75
N SER A 999 -6.81 31.79 9.36
CA SER A 999 -6.38 31.71 10.75
C SER A 999 -7.24 32.66 11.61
N GLY A 1000 -7.68 32.20 12.78
CA GLY A 1000 -8.48 32.97 13.74
C GLY A 1000 -9.98 33.13 13.39
N GLN A 1001 -10.76 33.61 14.36
CA GLN A 1001 -12.21 33.83 14.20
C GLN A 1001 -12.55 34.96 13.20
N THR A 1002 -11.74 36.02 13.15
CA THR A 1002 -11.97 37.24 12.36
C THR A 1002 -11.13 37.33 11.08
N GLY A 1003 -10.20 36.39 10.85
CA GLY A 1003 -9.32 36.41 9.67
C GLY A 1003 -10.10 36.32 8.34
N LYS A 1004 -9.58 37.01 7.32
CA LYS A 1004 -10.01 36.84 5.92
C LYS A 1004 -9.41 35.52 5.37
N TYR A 1005 -10.10 34.90 4.43
CA TYR A 1005 -9.53 33.75 3.70
C TYR A 1005 -8.41 34.26 2.78
N VAL A 1006 -7.19 33.77 2.98
CA VAL A 1006 -6.01 34.11 2.18
C VAL A 1006 -5.69 32.94 1.26
N GLU A 1007 -5.37 33.23 0.00
CA GLU A 1007 -4.98 32.22 -0.98
C GLU A 1007 -3.60 31.66 -0.68
N TRP A 1008 -3.58 30.39 -0.26
CA TRP A 1008 -2.35 29.64 0.01
C TRP A 1008 -1.75 29.11 -1.29
N THR A 1009 -2.56 28.42 -2.11
CA THR A 1009 -2.12 27.89 -3.40
C THR A 1009 -3.14 28.15 -4.49
N ARG A 1010 -2.62 28.36 -5.70
CA ARG A 1010 -3.40 28.41 -6.93
C ARG A 1010 -2.67 27.63 -8.00
N ASN A 1011 -3.38 26.70 -8.60
CA ASN A 1011 -2.90 25.88 -9.70
C ASN A 1011 -3.86 26.02 -10.87
N GLU A 1012 -3.37 26.59 -11.96
CA GLU A 1012 -4.12 26.79 -13.19
C GLU A 1012 -3.45 25.96 -14.27
N LYS A 1013 -4.18 25.03 -14.88
CA LYS A 1013 -3.68 24.18 -15.95
C LYS A 1013 -4.61 24.31 -17.14
N TRP A 1014 -4.04 24.37 -18.33
CA TRP A 1014 -4.78 24.03 -19.53
C TRP A 1014 -3.91 23.21 -20.48
N SER A 1015 -4.51 22.27 -21.18
CA SER A 1015 -3.86 21.53 -22.26
C SER A 1015 -4.83 21.15 -23.35
N ILE A 1016 -4.32 21.10 -24.58
CA ILE A 1016 -4.98 20.60 -25.75
C ILE A 1016 -4.17 19.43 -26.31
N MET A 1017 -4.85 18.32 -26.55
CA MET A 1017 -4.24 17.07 -27.00
C MET A 1017 -4.98 16.53 -28.23
N PRO A 1018 -4.66 17.01 -29.44
CA PRO A 1018 -5.04 16.33 -30.67
C PRO A 1018 -4.30 14.99 -30.81
N ARG A 1019 -5.05 13.95 -31.19
CA ARG A 1019 -4.57 12.62 -31.51
C ARG A 1019 -5.23 12.15 -32.80
N MET A 1020 -4.43 11.56 -33.67
CA MET A 1020 -4.87 10.88 -34.88
C MET A 1020 -4.37 9.44 -34.84
N THR A 1021 -5.27 8.47 -35.00
CA THR A 1021 -4.93 7.06 -35.14
C THR A 1021 -5.32 6.60 -36.54
N TYR A 1022 -4.41 5.92 -37.22
CA TYR A 1022 -4.60 5.35 -38.55
C TYR A 1022 -4.37 3.84 -38.52
N SER A 1023 -5.35 3.06 -38.97
CA SER A 1023 -5.19 1.61 -39.12
C SER A 1023 -4.68 1.32 -40.54
N PHE A 1024 -3.41 0.92 -40.66
CA PHE A 1024 -2.81 0.51 -41.93
C PHE A 1024 -3.27 -0.88 -42.36
N SER A 1025 -3.50 -1.78 -41.40
CA SER A 1025 -4.05 -3.13 -41.63
C SER A 1025 -4.84 -3.60 -40.39
N SER A 1026 -5.33 -4.85 -40.39
CA SER A 1026 -5.89 -5.49 -39.19
C SER A 1026 -4.84 -5.71 -38.09
N THR A 1027 -3.56 -5.73 -38.45
CA THR A 1027 -2.42 -6.00 -37.56
C THR A 1027 -1.57 -4.76 -37.24
N VAL A 1028 -1.59 -3.73 -38.08
CA VAL A 1028 -0.75 -2.53 -37.92
C VAL A 1028 -1.60 -1.28 -37.75
N ARG A 1029 -1.36 -0.55 -36.65
CA ARG A 1029 -1.96 0.77 -36.38
C ARG A 1029 -0.89 1.78 -36.04
N GLY A 1030 -0.87 2.92 -36.71
CA GLY A 1030 -0.06 4.06 -36.31
C GLY A 1030 -0.91 5.11 -35.61
N GLY A 1031 -0.29 5.87 -34.71
CA GLY A 1031 -0.89 7.01 -34.07
C GLY A 1031 0.11 8.15 -33.96
N ILE A 1032 -0.41 9.37 -34.05
CA ILE A 1032 0.30 10.59 -33.73
C ILE A 1032 -0.50 11.28 -32.63
N ARG A 1033 0.19 11.71 -31.58
CA ARG A 1033 -0.35 12.57 -30.52
C ARG A 1033 0.50 13.82 -30.44
N PHE A 1034 -0.14 14.95 -30.25
CA PHE A 1034 0.52 16.21 -29.96
C PHE A 1034 -0.16 16.79 -28.73
N GLU A 1035 0.61 17.16 -27.71
CA GLU A 1035 0.11 17.81 -26.50
C GLU A 1035 0.74 19.19 -26.37
N PHE A 1036 -0.10 20.20 -26.25
CA PHE A 1036 0.30 21.57 -26.01
C PHE A 1036 -0.46 22.11 -24.80
N GLY A 1037 0.24 22.70 -23.84
CA GLY A 1037 -0.40 23.21 -22.64
C GLY A 1037 0.49 24.07 -21.77
N ARG A 1038 -0.10 24.60 -20.72
CA ARG A 1038 0.57 25.42 -19.71
C ARG A 1038 0.01 25.09 -18.34
N THR A 1039 0.91 24.97 -17.38
CA THR A 1039 0.58 24.88 -15.96
C THR A 1039 1.19 26.09 -15.26
N LYS A 1040 0.39 26.83 -14.50
CA LYS A 1040 0.81 27.99 -13.71
C LYS A 1040 0.49 27.70 -12.25
N ASN A 1041 1.52 27.65 -11.42
CA ASN A 1041 1.41 27.50 -9.99
C ASN A 1041 1.89 28.78 -9.30
N LYS A 1042 1.20 29.19 -8.24
CA LYS A 1042 1.62 30.35 -7.43
C LYS A 1042 3.02 30.18 -6.82
N LEU A 1043 3.39 28.96 -6.40
CA LEU A 1043 4.66 28.65 -5.73
C LEU A 1043 5.78 28.28 -6.73
N TYR A 1044 5.47 27.50 -7.76
CA TYR A 1044 6.47 26.93 -8.68
C TYR A 1044 6.57 27.66 -10.03
N GLY A 1045 5.84 28.76 -10.22
CA GLY A 1045 5.88 29.52 -11.47
C GLY A 1045 5.12 28.87 -12.63
N GLU A 1046 5.59 29.07 -13.85
CA GLU A 1046 4.94 28.62 -15.09
C GLU A 1046 5.75 27.53 -15.81
N THR A 1047 5.08 26.44 -16.16
CA THR A 1047 5.65 25.38 -17.01
C THR A 1047 4.83 25.25 -18.28
N ARG A 1048 5.51 25.19 -19.43
CA ARG A 1048 4.90 24.95 -20.74
C ARG A 1048 5.16 23.50 -21.15
N ILE A 1049 4.13 22.86 -21.71
CA ILE A 1049 4.17 21.48 -22.19
C ILE A 1049 4.06 21.52 -23.72
N LEU A 1050 5.04 20.92 -24.39
CA LEU A 1050 5.05 20.70 -25.83
C LEU A 1050 5.58 19.29 -26.08
N GLU A 1051 4.69 18.34 -26.36
CA GLU A 1051 5.05 16.94 -26.63
C GLU A 1051 4.52 16.51 -28.00
N LEU A 1052 5.39 15.89 -28.80
CA LEU A 1052 5.01 15.16 -30.01
C LEU A 1052 5.34 13.68 -29.81
N GLY A 1053 4.34 12.81 -29.92
CA GLY A 1053 4.50 11.37 -29.81
C GLY A 1053 3.99 10.66 -31.06
N ILE A 1054 4.82 9.80 -31.65
CA ILE A 1054 4.45 8.91 -32.74
C ILE A 1054 4.52 7.48 -32.20
N ASN A 1055 3.46 6.70 -32.38
CA ASN A 1055 3.41 5.32 -31.91
C ASN A 1055 2.92 4.38 -33.01
N VAL A 1056 3.57 3.23 -33.15
CA VAL A 1056 3.15 2.15 -34.04
C VAL A 1056 2.87 0.92 -33.20
N ASN A 1057 1.66 0.37 -33.33
CA ASN A 1057 1.24 -0.86 -32.68
C ASN A 1057 1.10 -1.95 -33.74
N ILE A 1058 1.91 -3.00 -33.60
CA ILE A 1058 1.91 -4.18 -34.46
C ILE A 1058 1.43 -5.36 -33.64
N GLN A 1059 0.22 -5.84 -33.92
CA GLN A 1059 -0.33 -7.04 -33.33
C GLN A 1059 0.13 -8.25 -34.14
N ILE A 1060 1.08 -9.01 -33.59
CA ILE A 1060 1.55 -10.28 -34.17
C ILE A 1060 0.64 -11.38 -33.63
N SER A 1061 -0.25 -11.92 -34.47
CA SER A 1061 -0.97 -13.16 -34.19
C SER A 1061 -0.17 -14.33 -34.79
N GLY A 1062 0.38 -15.20 -33.95
CA GLY A 1062 0.96 -16.47 -34.40
C GLY A 1062 -0.14 -17.39 -34.93
N SER A 1063 0.06 -17.91 -36.15
CA SER A 1063 -0.72 -18.99 -36.74
C SER A 1063 -0.29 -20.34 -36.21
#